data_AF-A0A075GB66-F1
#
_entry.id   AF-A0A075GB66-F1
#
_cell.length_a   1.000
_cell.length_b   1.000
_cell.length_c   1.000
_cell.angle_alpha   90.00
_cell.angle_beta   90.00
_cell.angle_gamma   90.00
#
_symmetry.space_group_name_H-M   'P 1'
#
loop_
_entity.id
_entity.type
_entity.pdbx_description
1 polymer ?
#
loop_
_entity_poly.entity_id
_entity_poly.type
_entity_poly.pdbx_seq_one_letter_code
_entity_poly.pdbx_strand_id
1 'polypeptide(L)'
;MFSDNGTGFPTENGSISFSKAAFEIWNGSYEYTLNVSLWSQNHTQFLDSDEVKFIIFQTVIAPTHSDLLVFGDSLSDMGNSKATYGTPESPPYYNGRFSTGQMWNEHVALGMGLSISPGSGSNPGSNRAFGGAEAGDGSNFFVIPNLGKQVEDYTNNYWIGPNEKVAVWGGGNNFLNSGETDTQKVVNYLVDHVNVLASNGASDVIVLNMPPLEKTPTYSGETNSDKQALHNRMIDFNAKLDTAMVARENALNISIQLIDIFQMFETIYWNSSFYGFSNVTHAACHHDGFTCDSNDYIEPTVDEFIFFDKIHPTGTTHLLLGLYVNEQIGTPDTDGDGIEDSLDNCALTPIGDAVNHFGCRLVDLDSDDDGVNDLIDQCPGTTLNATVDENGCSDYQKDSDGDGVNDAEDICANTSPIGIAVDDYGCADYQKDTDDDGVTDDGDSCPNTDDNWSVNTVGCAENQIDSDWDGVMNHLDTCPNTESGVEVNQTGCSLSQIDSDNDGVSDLIDQCPNTPIETTVDGVGCALSQLDSDNDGVNDLIDICDLTPSDEIADLEGCSPSQRDSDNDGRNDALDECPFSFGSIRGCPTMSVEIDVTHWPNSYDDSAIMRVNFSCESNCLFTTIILSEKLENQSSREFDLTIEPHEGEFDAVIRIEHLSSWAEKQVTFHWPEPPIQVEEPGDTIDDNTSSDSLDDGNENTIETESWQSSTTVDYLLSILIIIGITLTIGSILRNSRTGSGLSQKLMWQDPTTISTREVERELRKNPNLIPNDIDSELTDEPK
;
A
#
# COMPACT_ATOMS: atom_id res chain seq x y z
N MET A 1 -12.44 19.93 8.22
CA MET A 1 -13.66 20.51 8.84
C MET A 1 -14.09 19.57 9.95
N PHE A 2 -14.20 20.05 11.19
CA PHE A 2 -14.89 19.34 12.28
C PHE A 2 -15.93 20.31 12.87
N SER A 3 -17.18 19.86 12.97
CA SER A 3 -18.30 20.67 13.46
C SER A 3 -18.56 20.43 14.94
N ASP A 4 -18.61 21.53 15.70
CA ASP A 4 -19.51 21.71 16.85
C ASP A 4 -19.58 20.59 17.92
N ASN A 5 -18.43 20.19 18.47
CA ASN A 5 -18.23 20.05 19.93
C ASN A 5 -16.75 19.77 20.23
N GLY A 6 -16.01 20.79 20.69
CA GLY A 6 -14.58 20.67 20.99
C GLY A 6 -14.32 19.84 22.25
N THR A 7 -14.03 18.55 22.09
CA THR A 7 -13.34 17.73 23.09
C THR A 7 -11.87 18.12 23.12
N GLY A 8 -11.47 18.92 24.11
CA GLY A 8 -10.07 19.30 24.30
C GLY A 8 -9.20 18.12 24.74
N PHE A 9 -7.97 18.06 24.25
CA PHE A 9 -7.04 16.95 24.48
C PHE A 9 -6.40 16.96 25.89
N PRO A 10 -6.17 15.80 26.53
CA PRO A 10 -5.35 15.71 27.74
C PRO A 10 -3.87 15.86 27.39
N THR A 11 -3.21 16.87 27.94
CA THR A 11 -1.79 17.13 27.70
C THR A 11 -0.92 16.33 28.66
N GLU A 12 -0.21 15.31 28.16
CA GLU A 12 1.05 14.88 28.81
C GLU A 12 2.06 14.20 27.88
N ASN A 13 1.65 13.56 26.77
CA ASN A 13 2.56 13.08 25.68
C ASN A 13 1.88 12.80 24.31
N GLY A 14 0.61 13.19 24.11
CA GLY A 14 -0.23 12.63 23.04
C GLY A 14 -0.01 13.21 21.63
N SER A 15 0.14 12.31 20.64
CA SER A 15 -0.19 12.57 19.24
C SER A 15 -1.70 12.53 19.02
N ILE A 16 -2.18 13.15 17.95
CA ILE A 16 -3.59 13.14 17.54
C ILE A 16 -3.64 12.64 16.10
N SER A 17 -4.20 11.45 15.90
CA SER A 17 -4.44 10.88 14.56
C SER A 17 -5.92 11.02 14.21
N PHE A 18 -6.18 11.40 12.96
CA PHE A 18 -7.49 11.31 12.34
C PHE A 18 -7.30 10.85 10.89
N SER A 19 -8.09 9.88 10.46
CA SER A 19 -8.21 9.47 9.06
C SER A 19 -9.48 10.06 8.46
N LYS A 20 -9.46 10.25 7.15
CA LYS A 20 -10.64 10.57 6.32
C LYS A 20 -10.32 10.04 4.93
N ALA A 21 -11.21 9.25 4.34
CA ALA A 21 -10.94 8.67 3.04
C ALA A 21 -10.79 9.75 1.97
N ALA A 22 -9.91 9.54 1.00
CA ALA A 22 -9.59 10.53 -0.02
C ALA A 22 -10.80 10.91 -0.88
N PHE A 23 -11.69 9.94 -1.15
CA PHE A 23 -12.92 10.15 -1.91
C PHE A 23 -13.89 11.13 -1.24
N GLU A 24 -14.00 11.14 0.09
CA GLU A 24 -14.81 12.10 0.83
C GLU A 24 -14.27 13.55 0.77
N ILE A 25 -13.08 13.73 0.21
CA ILE A 25 -12.38 15.01 0.03
C ILE A 25 -12.34 15.39 -1.47
N TRP A 26 -12.36 14.40 -2.36
CA TRP A 26 -12.39 14.59 -3.81
C TRP A 26 -13.56 15.48 -4.25
N ASN A 27 -13.27 16.47 -5.08
CA ASN A 27 -14.28 17.44 -5.56
C ASN A 27 -14.06 17.88 -7.02
N GLY A 28 -13.24 17.15 -7.79
CA GLY A 28 -12.83 17.54 -9.13
C GLY A 28 -11.72 18.60 -9.18
N SER A 29 -10.93 18.73 -8.10
CA SER A 29 -9.74 19.59 -8.02
C SER A 29 -8.60 18.79 -7.41
N TYR A 30 -7.38 18.89 -7.94
CA TYR A 30 -6.23 18.17 -7.39
C TYR A 30 -5.68 18.77 -6.09
N GLU A 31 -5.86 20.06 -5.85
CA GLU A 31 -5.04 20.84 -4.91
C GLU A 31 -5.73 21.08 -3.56
N TYR A 32 -5.15 20.55 -2.48
CA TYR A 32 -5.74 20.56 -1.14
C TYR A 32 -4.83 21.18 -0.09
N THR A 33 -5.45 21.76 0.93
CA THR A 33 -4.76 22.43 2.03
C THR A 33 -5.36 22.02 3.37
N LEU A 34 -4.58 21.28 4.16
CA LEU A 34 -4.90 20.95 5.54
C LEU A 34 -4.38 22.08 6.44
N ASN A 35 -5.30 22.84 7.02
CA ASN A 35 -5.00 23.85 8.04
C ASN A 35 -5.28 23.27 9.43
N VAL A 36 -4.22 23.13 10.24
CA VAL A 36 -4.30 22.77 11.67
C VAL A 36 -4.26 24.06 12.47
N SER A 37 -5.09 24.20 13.51
CA SER A 37 -5.11 25.41 14.34
C SER A 37 -5.34 25.06 15.80
N LEU A 38 -4.39 25.44 16.65
CA LEU A 38 -4.41 25.23 18.08
C LEU A 38 -5.06 26.44 18.77
N TRP A 39 -6.05 26.17 19.63
CA TRP A 39 -6.77 27.18 20.40
C TRP A 39 -6.69 26.85 21.90
N SER A 40 -6.86 27.86 22.74
CA SER A 40 -7.03 27.65 24.19
C SER A 40 -8.30 26.82 24.46
N GLN A 41 -8.34 26.11 25.59
CA GLN A 41 -9.45 25.21 25.97
C GLN A 41 -10.86 25.82 25.86
N ASN A 42 -11.00 27.14 25.99
CA ASN A 42 -12.28 27.85 25.89
C ASN A 42 -12.54 28.46 24.49
N HIS A 43 -11.71 28.15 23.50
CA HIS A 43 -11.69 28.72 22.13
C HIS A 43 -11.66 30.26 22.11
N THR A 44 -11.11 30.90 23.15
CA THR A 44 -11.04 32.37 23.28
C THR A 44 -9.74 32.98 22.81
N GLN A 45 -8.69 32.17 22.65
CA GLN A 45 -7.36 32.60 22.23
C GLN A 45 -6.81 31.59 21.22
N PHE A 46 -6.44 32.07 20.05
CA PHE A 46 -5.61 31.34 19.10
C PHE A 46 -4.19 31.22 19.67
N LEU A 47 -3.62 30.02 19.59
CA LEU A 47 -2.29 29.71 20.12
C LEU A 47 -1.28 29.53 19.00
N ASP A 48 -1.59 28.69 18.01
CA ASP A 48 -0.71 28.37 16.89
C ASP A 48 -1.48 27.81 15.68
N SER A 49 -0.84 27.73 14.51
CA SER A 49 -1.38 27.04 13.33
C SER A 49 -0.29 26.54 12.40
N ASP A 50 -0.57 25.45 11.71
CA ASP A 50 0.27 24.92 10.62
C ASP A 50 -0.57 24.65 9.36
N GLU A 51 0.08 24.68 8.20
CA GLU A 51 -0.54 24.49 6.89
C GLU A 51 0.24 23.46 6.06
N VAL A 52 -0.40 22.32 5.77
CA VAL A 52 0.13 21.29 4.86
C VAL A 52 -0.61 21.36 3.54
N LYS A 53 0.14 21.40 2.44
CA LYS A 53 -0.40 21.33 1.07
C LYS A 53 -0.10 19.97 0.48
N PHE A 54 -1.07 19.43 -0.23
CA PHE A 54 -0.98 18.10 -0.83
C PHE A 54 -1.92 18.02 -2.03
N ILE A 55 -1.83 16.91 -2.75
CA ILE A 55 -2.74 16.59 -3.85
C ILE A 55 -3.49 15.28 -3.62
N ILE A 56 -4.65 15.17 -4.26
CA ILE A 56 -5.40 13.93 -4.44
C ILE A 56 -5.64 13.81 -5.96
N PHE A 57 -5.45 12.64 -6.54
CA PHE A 57 -5.94 12.28 -7.88
C PHE A 57 -7.25 11.52 -7.75
N GLN A 58 -8.10 11.52 -8.78
CA GLN A 58 -9.31 10.70 -8.76
C GLN A 58 -8.94 9.21 -8.82
N THR A 59 -9.59 8.40 -7.99
CA THR A 59 -9.53 6.95 -8.12
C THR A 59 -10.21 6.53 -9.43
N VAL A 60 -9.64 5.54 -10.11
CA VAL A 60 -10.13 5.05 -11.40
C VAL A 60 -9.97 3.54 -11.52
N ILE A 61 -10.93 2.90 -12.19
CA ILE A 61 -10.79 1.52 -12.67
C ILE A 61 -9.80 1.55 -13.84
N ALA A 62 -8.64 0.93 -13.62
CA ALA A 62 -7.61 0.79 -14.65
C ALA A 62 -8.13 -0.03 -15.84
N PRO A 63 -7.84 0.36 -17.10
CA PRO A 63 -8.41 -0.30 -18.26
C PRO A 63 -7.66 -1.60 -18.58
N THR A 64 -8.39 -2.71 -18.74
CA THR A 64 -7.83 -4.08 -18.83
C THR A 64 -7.17 -4.40 -20.18
N HIS A 65 -5.89 -4.07 -20.30
CA HIS A 65 -5.06 -4.32 -21.48
C HIS A 65 -4.06 -5.46 -21.28
N SER A 66 -3.47 -5.98 -22.38
CA SER A 66 -2.45 -7.03 -22.34
C SER A 66 -1.00 -6.54 -22.49
N ASP A 67 -0.79 -5.32 -22.99
CA ASP A 67 0.52 -4.65 -23.12
C ASP A 67 0.31 -3.14 -23.32
N LEU A 68 1.35 -2.35 -23.05
CA LEU A 68 1.44 -0.91 -23.30
C LEU A 68 2.58 -0.63 -24.30
N LEU A 69 2.23 -0.46 -25.56
CA LEU A 69 3.17 -0.25 -26.66
C LEU A 69 3.47 1.25 -26.85
N VAL A 70 4.69 1.69 -26.57
CA VAL A 70 5.07 3.11 -26.51
C VAL A 70 6.00 3.51 -27.65
N PHE A 71 5.65 4.55 -28.40
CA PHE A 71 6.50 5.20 -29.40
C PHE A 71 6.75 6.66 -29.02
N GLY A 72 8.00 7.12 -29.13
CA GLY A 72 8.30 8.50 -28.76
C GLY A 72 9.77 8.90 -28.73
N ASP A 73 10.04 9.97 -27.99
CA ASP A 73 11.36 10.56 -27.84
C ASP A 73 11.95 10.40 -26.43
N SER A 74 12.85 11.30 -25.99
CA SER A 74 13.51 11.21 -24.68
C SER A 74 12.54 11.27 -23.50
N LEU A 75 11.35 11.88 -23.67
CA LEU A 75 10.31 11.89 -22.64
C LEU A 75 9.68 10.51 -22.39
N SER A 76 10.03 9.49 -23.18
CA SER A 76 9.55 8.11 -23.01
C SER A 76 10.66 7.05 -23.15
N ASP A 77 11.93 7.43 -23.31
CA ASP A 77 13.03 6.48 -23.59
C ASP A 77 13.50 5.76 -22.31
N MET A 78 13.26 4.45 -22.25
CA MET A 78 13.69 3.56 -21.14
C MET A 78 15.15 3.05 -21.25
N GLY A 79 15.99 3.68 -22.08
CA GLY A 79 17.42 3.35 -22.25
C GLY A 79 17.80 2.78 -23.63
N ASN A 80 16.92 2.85 -24.62
CA ASN A 80 17.23 2.51 -26.02
C ASN A 80 18.39 3.38 -26.54
N SER A 81 18.40 4.69 -26.25
CA SER A 81 19.52 5.57 -26.61
C SER A 81 20.79 5.24 -25.84
N LYS A 82 20.69 4.86 -24.56
CA LYS A 82 21.83 4.46 -23.74
C LYS A 82 22.50 3.21 -24.30
N ALA A 83 21.70 2.19 -24.61
CA ALA A 83 22.16 0.94 -25.19
C ALA A 83 22.78 1.12 -26.58
N THR A 84 22.27 2.04 -27.40
CA THR A 84 22.68 2.20 -28.80
C THR A 84 23.83 3.20 -28.99
N TYR A 85 23.85 4.30 -28.23
CA TYR A 85 24.77 5.43 -28.42
C TYR A 85 25.59 5.78 -27.17
N GLY A 86 25.29 5.19 -26.01
CA GLY A 86 25.97 5.48 -24.74
C GLY A 86 25.42 6.69 -23.97
N THR A 87 24.43 7.40 -24.52
CA THR A 87 23.83 8.64 -23.97
C THR A 87 22.39 8.39 -23.47
N PRO A 88 21.94 9.00 -22.36
CA PRO A 88 22.66 9.97 -21.52
C PRO A 88 23.76 9.33 -20.66
N GLU A 89 24.64 10.11 -20.04
CA GLU A 89 25.54 9.55 -19.00
C GLU A 89 24.69 9.04 -17.83
N SER A 90 25.08 7.92 -17.22
CA SER A 90 24.25 7.27 -16.19
C SER A 90 25.17 6.51 -15.23
N PRO A 91 25.38 6.99 -13.99
CA PRO A 91 24.94 8.29 -13.45
C PRO A 91 25.46 9.50 -14.27
N PRO A 92 24.85 10.69 -14.17
CA PRO A 92 23.84 11.09 -13.17
C PRO A 92 22.39 10.81 -13.55
N TYR A 93 22.08 10.49 -14.81
CA TYR A 93 20.72 10.11 -15.17
C TYR A 93 20.38 8.69 -14.69
N TYR A 94 19.12 8.44 -14.37
CA TYR A 94 18.61 7.16 -13.87
C TYR A 94 18.62 6.07 -14.95
N ASN A 95 19.47 5.06 -14.79
CA ASN A 95 19.49 3.83 -15.61
C ASN A 95 19.29 4.05 -17.14
N GLY A 96 19.91 5.09 -17.69
CA GLY A 96 19.82 5.45 -19.11
C GLY A 96 18.53 6.13 -19.59
N ARG A 97 17.60 6.47 -18.69
CA ARG A 97 16.45 7.35 -18.96
C ARG A 97 16.94 8.79 -19.08
N PHE A 98 16.18 9.69 -19.69
CA PHE A 98 16.47 11.14 -19.66
C PHE A 98 15.82 11.82 -18.44
N SER A 99 15.93 11.22 -17.25
CA SER A 99 15.40 11.76 -15.99
C SER A 99 16.20 11.26 -14.77
N THR A 100 15.82 11.69 -13.57
CA THR A 100 16.34 11.20 -12.28
C THR A 100 15.62 9.98 -11.73
N GLY A 101 14.51 9.57 -12.33
CA GLY A 101 13.76 8.38 -11.92
C GLY A 101 13.11 7.66 -13.09
N GLN A 102 12.05 6.91 -12.78
CA GLN A 102 11.21 6.24 -13.78
C GLN A 102 10.48 7.26 -14.67
N MET A 103 10.15 6.85 -15.89
CA MET A 103 9.42 7.66 -16.87
C MET A 103 7.91 7.50 -16.68
N TRP A 104 7.13 8.49 -17.15
CA TRP A 104 5.65 8.46 -17.08
C TRP A 104 5.06 7.14 -17.59
N ASN A 105 5.62 6.56 -18.66
CA ASN A 105 5.13 5.32 -19.26
C ASN A 105 5.47 4.06 -18.44
N GLU A 106 6.41 4.14 -17.50
CA GLU A 106 6.71 3.08 -16.54
C GLU A 106 5.67 3.11 -15.41
N HIS A 107 5.34 4.31 -14.91
CA HIS A 107 4.24 4.53 -13.96
C HIS A 107 2.85 4.21 -14.54
N VAL A 108 2.62 4.48 -15.83
CA VAL A 108 1.36 4.08 -16.50
C VAL A 108 1.27 2.57 -16.66
N ALA A 109 2.36 1.90 -17.06
CA ALA A 109 2.36 0.44 -17.11
C ALA A 109 2.07 -0.16 -15.73
N LEU A 110 2.71 0.35 -14.66
CA LEU A 110 2.47 -0.09 -13.29
C LEU A 110 1.00 0.09 -12.87
N GLY A 111 0.41 1.27 -13.08
CA GLY A 111 -1.00 1.54 -12.77
C GLY A 111 -2.01 0.72 -13.59
N MET A 112 -1.57 0.13 -14.71
CA MET A 112 -2.35 -0.83 -15.51
C MET A 112 -2.09 -2.31 -15.13
N GLY A 113 -1.24 -2.59 -14.13
CA GLY A 113 -0.81 -3.96 -13.80
C GLY A 113 0.10 -4.61 -14.85
N LEU A 114 0.82 -3.81 -15.64
CA LEU A 114 1.61 -4.24 -16.79
C LEU A 114 3.13 -4.08 -16.58
N SER A 115 3.90 -5.01 -17.14
CA SER A 115 5.36 -4.91 -17.25
C SER A 115 5.77 -4.39 -18.63
N ILE A 116 6.49 -3.26 -18.67
CA ILE A 116 7.01 -2.65 -19.90
C ILE A 116 8.53 -2.84 -20.03
N SER A 117 9.05 -2.96 -21.26
CA SER A 117 10.49 -3.18 -21.51
C SER A 117 11.01 -2.49 -22.78
N PRO A 118 12.28 -2.03 -22.81
CA PRO A 118 12.86 -1.37 -23.98
C PRO A 118 13.11 -2.36 -25.13
N GLY A 119 12.77 -1.94 -26.35
CA GLY A 119 12.97 -2.69 -27.59
C GLY A 119 13.24 -1.80 -28.79
N SER A 120 14.08 -2.28 -29.71
CA SER A 120 14.51 -1.50 -30.89
C SER A 120 14.70 -2.38 -32.13
N GLY A 121 14.45 -1.81 -33.32
CA GLY A 121 14.53 -2.54 -34.59
C GLY A 121 13.62 -3.79 -34.59
N SER A 122 14.20 -4.95 -34.89
CA SER A 122 13.51 -6.25 -34.82
C SER A 122 13.58 -6.93 -33.44
N ASN A 123 14.16 -6.30 -32.42
CA ASN A 123 14.19 -6.87 -31.07
C ASN A 123 12.83 -6.68 -30.39
N PRO A 124 12.40 -7.61 -29.51
CA PRO A 124 11.19 -7.46 -28.70
C PRO A 124 11.35 -6.34 -27.67
N GLY A 125 10.25 -5.98 -27.02
CA GLY A 125 10.15 -4.88 -26.05
C GLY A 125 9.11 -3.86 -26.51
N SER A 126 8.19 -3.52 -25.61
CA SER A 126 7.03 -2.66 -25.87
C SER A 126 7.34 -1.15 -25.77
N ASN A 127 8.45 -0.73 -25.18
CA ASN A 127 8.93 0.64 -25.30
C ASN A 127 9.90 0.79 -26.48
N ARG A 128 9.48 1.56 -27.49
CA ARG A 128 10.17 1.77 -28.77
C ARG A 128 10.83 3.14 -28.88
N ALA A 129 10.71 3.97 -27.85
CA ALA A 129 11.11 5.38 -27.86
C ALA A 129 12.65 5.56 -27.89
N PHE A 130 13.10 6.70 -28.40
CA PHE A 130 14.52 7.06 -28.50
C PHE A 130 14.74 8.56 -28.27
N GLY A 131 15.60 8.90 -27.31
CA GLY A 131 16.10 10.25 -27.09
C GLY A 131 16.56 10.97 -28.36
N GLY A 132 16.08 12.20 -28.55
CA GLY A 132 16.34 13.01 -29.74
C GLY A 132 15.52 12.66 -30.99
N ALA A 133 14.61 11.69 -30.91
CA ALA A 133 13.71 11.35 -32.02
C ALA A 133 12.78 12.53 -32.37
N GLU A 134 12.70 12.85 -33.65
CA GLU A 134 11.66 13.74 -34.18
C GLU A 134 10.39 12.95 -34.50
N ALA A 135 9.25 13.66 -34.62
CA ALA A 135 7.99 13.07 -35.04
C ALA A 135 8.00 12.53 -36.47
N GLY A 136 8.98 12.89 -37.31
CA GLY A 136 9.02 12.53 -38.74
C GLY A 136 9.35 11.06 -39.06
N ASP A 137 9.61 10.80 -40.34
CA ASP A 137 10.10 9.51 -40.83
C ASP A 137 11.61 9.34 -40.68
N GLY A 138 12.10 8.11 -40.84
CA GLY A 138 13.53 7.82 -40.99
C GLY A 138 14.34 8.10 -39.73
N SER A 139 15.56 8.61 -39.88
CA SER A 139 16.46 8.84 -38.75
C SER A 139 16.98 10.26 -38.68
N ASN A 140 16.89 10.88 -37.51
CA ASN A 140 17.60 12.12 -37.21
C ASN A 140 19.11 11.87 -37.07
N PHE A 141 19.93 12.85 -37.44
CA PHE A 141 21.39 12.78 -37.43
C PHE A 141 21.98 11.49 -38.06
N PHE A 142 21.28 10.89 -39.03
CA PHE A 142 21.57 9.61 -39.69
C PHE A 142 21.52 8.35 -38.82
N VAL A 143 21.23 8.45 -37.52
CA VAL A 143 21.29 7.28 -36.60
C VAL A 143 20.09 7.16 -35.67
N ILE A 144 19.56 8.26 -35.12
CA ILE A 144 18.46 8.23 -34.14
C ILE A 144 17.15 7.91 -34.87
N PRO A 145 16.45 6.80 -34.59
CA PRO A 145 15.19 6.50 -35.26
C PRO A 145 14.10 7.47 -34.80
N ASN A 146 13.57 8.25 -35.74
CA ASN A 146 12.39 9.08 -35.52
C ASN A 146 11.15 8.20 -35.28
N LEU A 147 10.06 8.77 -34.78
CA LEU A 147 8.82 8.04 -34.49
C LEU A 147 8.38 7.18 -35.68
N GLY A 148 8.42 7.70 -36.91
CA GLY A 148 8.04 6.94 -38.11
C GLY A 148 8.94 5.73 -38.38
N LYS A 149 10.21 5.78 -37.99
CA LYS A 149 11.12 4.63 -38.11
C LYS A 149 10.94 3.62 -36.98
N GLN A 150 10.60 4.07 -35.77
CA GLN A 150 10.23 3.19 -34.66
C GLN A 150 8.96 2.39 -35.01
N VAL A 151 7.95 3.08 -35.55
CA VAL A 151 6.69 2.49 -36.05
C VAL A 151 6.94 1.57 -37.25
N GLU A 152 7.72 2.00 -38.25
CA GLU A 152 8.11 1.16 -39.39
C GLU A 152 8.82 -0.13 -38.91
N ASP A 153 9.78 -0.03 -38.00
CA ASP A 153 10.52 -1.20 -37.51
C ASP A 153 9.63 -2.15 -36.71
N TYR A 154 8.75 -1.63 -35.85
CA TYR A 154 7.83 -2.48 -35.09
C TYR A 154 6.84 -3.19 -36.02
N THR A 155 6.11 -2.43 -36.84
CA THR A 155 5.03 -2.97 -37.71
C THR A 155 5.52 -3.88 -38.85
N ASN A 156 6.82 -3.84 -39.19
CA ASN A 156 7.44 -4.81 -40.11
C ASN A 156 7.77 -6.16 -39.46
N ASN A 157 7.87 -6.25 -38.13
CA ASN A 157 8.28 -7.44 -37.39
C ASN A 157 7.17 -8.02 -36.48
N TYR A 158 6.23 -7.18 -36.06
CA TYR A 158 5.18 -7.47 -35.09
C TYR A 158 3.80 -7.05 -35.62
N TRP A 159 2.75 -7.47 -34.91
CA TRP A 159 1.37 -7.14 -35.18
C TRP A 159 0.72 -6.73 -33.87
N ILE A 160 -0.03 -5.63 -33.86
CA ILE A 160 -0.63 -5.08 -32.63
C ILE A 160 -1.88 -5.89 -32.29
N GLY A 161 -1.94 -6.39 -31.07
CA GLY A 161 -3.07 -7.14 -30.53
C GLY A 161 -4.31 -6.26 -30.31
N PRO A 162 -5.53 -6.83 -30.38
CA PRO A 162 -6.77 -6.08 -30.20
C PRO A 162 -7.04 -5.62 -28.76
N ASN A 163 -6.16 -6.00 -27.81
CA ASN A 163 -6.24 -5.64 -26.38
C ASN A 163 -4.96 -4.93 -25.89
N GLU A 164 -4.16 -4.39 -26.82
CA GLU A 164 -2.95 -3.61 -26.50
C GLU A 164 -3.28 -2.11 -26.58
N LYS A 165 -2.84 -1.32 -25.59
CA LYS A 165 -2.95 0.14 -25.65
C LYS A 165 -1.68 0.70 -26.26
N VAL A 166 -1.81 1.58 -27.26
CA VAL A 166 -0.66 2.14 -27.99
C VAL A 166 -0.48 3.61 -27.63
N ALA A 167 0.68 3.98 -27.09
CA ALA A 167 1.02 5.36 -26.80
C ALA A 167 1.92 5.98 -27.86
N VAL A 168 1.60 7.21 -28.27
CA VAL A 168 2.43 8.02 -29.17
C VAL A 168 2.67 9.39 -28.57
N TRP A 169 3.94 9.73 -28.28
CA TRP A 169 4.33 11.06 -27.82
C TRP A 169 5.61 11.54 -28.50
N GLY A 170 5.55 12.67 -29.21
CA GLY A 170 6.75 13.23 -29.81
C GLY A 170 6.48 14.51 -30.61
N GLY A 171 7.57 15.20 -30.93
CA GLY A 171 7.54 16.49 -31.65
C GLY A 171 8.29 17.60 -30.93
N GLY A 172 8.65 17.43 -29.65
CA GLY A 172 9.47 18.40 -28.91
C GLY A 172 10.79 18.67 -29.63
N ASN A 173 11.46 17.61 -30.08
CA ASN A 173 12.69 17.70 -30.89
C ASN A 173 12.50 18.44 -32.23
N ASN A 174 11.31 18.43 -32.84
CA ASN A 174 11.05 19.22 -34.04
C ASN A 174 11.04 20.72 -33.75
N PHE A 175 10.42 21.12 -32.64
CA PHE A 175 10.31 22.53 -32.25
C PHE A 175 11.61 23.07 -31.66
N LEU A 176 12.32 22.27 -30.86
CA LEU A 176 13.55 22.66 -30.15
C LEU A 176 14.82 22.47 -30.99
N ASN A 177 15.03 21.30 -31.61
CA ASN A 177 16.32 20.98 -32.25
C ASN A 177 16.37 21.42 -33.71
N SER A 178 15.35 21.08 -34.50
CA SER A 178 15.26 21.47 -35.92
C SER A 178 14.57 22.82 -36.15
N GLY A 179 14.01 23.43 -35.09
CA GLY A 179 13.44 24.79 -35.13
C GLY A 179 12.18 24.91 -35.99
N GLU A 180 11.40 23.83 -36.11
CA GLU A 180 10.20 23.80 -36.94
C GLU A 180 9.16 24.84 -36.49
N THR A 181 8.53 25.48 -37.46
CA THR A 181 7.52 26.53 -37.26
C THR A 181 6.17 26.14 -37.86
N ASP A 182 6.14 25.19 -38.80
CA ASP A 182 4.90 24.61 -39.33
C ASP A 182 4.40 23.50 -38.41
N THR A 183 3.54 23.87 -37.47
CA THR A 183 2.85 22.95 -36.56
C THR A 183 2.01 21.91 -37.30
N GLN A 184 1.42 22.25 -38.45
CA GLN A 184 0.60 21.32 -39.22
C GLN A 184 1.44 20.20 -39.81
N LYS A 185 2.70 20.49 -40.21
CA LYS A 185 3.64 19.47 -40.67
C LYS A 185 3.93 18.43 -39.57
N VAL A 186 4.12 18.87 -38.31
CA VAL A 186 4.36 17.96 -37.18
C VAL A 186 3.10 17.11 -36.88
N VAL A 187 1.91 17.74 -36.89
CA VAL A 187 0.63 17.02 -36.73
C VAL A 187 0.43 15.98 -37.84
N ASN A 188 0.79 16.29 -39.09
CA ASN A 188 0.65 15.35 -40.20
C ASN A 188 1.49 14.08 -40.00
N TYR A 189 2.71 14.19 -39.45
CA TYR A 189 3.52 13.01 -39.15
C TYR A 189 2.86 12.11 -38.09
N LEU A 190 2.37 12.68 -36.98
CA LEU A 190 1.67 11.92 -35.94
C LEU A 190 0.40 11.25 -36.49
N VAL A 191 -0.34 11.96 -37.35
CA VAL A 191 -1.49 11.41 -38.10
C VAL A 191 -1.09 10.22 -38.97
N ASP A 192 0.01 10.32 -39.71
CA ASP A 192 0.48 9.23 -40.58
C ASP A 192 0.91 8.00 -39.77
N HIS A 193 1.58 8.18 -38.63
CA HIS A 193 1.97 7.08 -37.73
C HIS A 193 0.76 6.39 -37.11
N VAL A 194 -0.23 7.15 -36.63
CA VAL A 194 -1.50 6.61 -36.13
C VAL A 194 -2.24 5.82 -37.22
N ASN A 195 -2.25 6.30 -38.48
CA ASN A 195 -2.83 5.54 -39.60
C ASN A 195 -2.09 4.21 -39.84
N VAL A 196 -0.77 4.16 -39.69
CA VAL A 196 0.06 2.95 -39.84
C VAL A 196 -0.18 1.96 -38.69
N LEU A 197 -0.20 2.44 -37.45
CA LEU A 197 -0.47 1.62 -36.26
C LEU A 197 -1.85 0.99 -36.31
N ALA A 198 -2.88 1.76 -36.66
CA ALA A 198 -4.23 1.25 -36.88
C ALA A 198 -4.30 0.20 -38.01
N SER A 199 -3.53 0.42 -39.08
CA SER A 199 -3.42 -0.56 -40.19
C SER A 199 -2.66 -1.84 -39.80
N ASN A 200 -1.89 -1.83 -38.71
CA ASN A 200 -1.17 -2.96 -38.13
C ASN A 200 -1.91 -3.60 -36.93
N GLY A 201 -3.12 -3.14 -36.61
CA GLY A 201 -4.01 -3.78 -35.62
C GLY A 201 -4.43 -2.92 -34.43
N ALA A 202 -3.82 -1.74 -34.22
CA ALA A 202 -4.14 -0.90 -33.07
C ALA A 202 -5.61 -0.44 -33.07
N SER A 203 -6.34 -0.76 -31.99
CA SER A 203 -7.73 -0.38 -31.78
C SER A 203 -7.96 0.59 -30.61
N ASP A 204 -6.96 0.76 -29.74
CA ASP A 204 -6.93 1.74 -28.65
C ASP A 204 -5.57 2.47 -28.69
N VAL A 205 -5.61 3.79 -28.88
CA VAL A 205 -4.42 4.64 -29.02
C VAL A 205 -4.54 5.84 -28.09
N ILE A 206 -3.50 6.10 -27.30
CA ILE A 206 -3.33 7.36 -26.57
C ILE A 206 -2.28 8.23 -27.27
N VAL A 207 -2.58 9.51 -27.41
CA VAL A 207 -1.67 10.51 -28.00
C VAL A 207 -1.50 11.64 -27.00
N LEU A 208 -0.26 11.87 -26.59
CA LEU A 208 0.06 12.91 -25.61
C LEU A 208 0.35 14.22 -26.35
N ASN A 209 -0.26 15.32 -25.92
CA ASN A 209 -0.01 16.63 -26.52
C ASN A 209 1.35 17.23 -26.05
N MET A 210 1.74 18.37 -26.61
CA MET A 210 3.06 18.96 -26.33
C MET A 210 3.01 19.83 -25.06
N PRO A 211 3.92 19.64 -24.07
CA PRO A 211 4.04 20.53 -22.92
C PRO A 211 4.48 21.95 -23.31
N PRO A 212 4.36 22.95 -22.39
CA PRO A 212 4.77 24.34 -22.63
C PRO A 212 6.31 24.49 -22.76
N LEU A 213 6.83 24.21 -23.96
CA LEU A 213 8.27 24.16 -24.23
C LEU A 213 9.02 25.47 -23.94
N GLU A 214 8.36 26.61 -23.97
CA GLU A 214 8.95 27.92 -23.61
C GLU A 214 9.28 28.08 -22.11
N LYS A 215 8.76 27.18 -21.27
CA LYS A 215 9.07 27.13 -19.83
C LYS A 215 10.29 26.27 -19.50
N THR A 216 10.81 25.50 -20.46
CA THR A 216 12.04 24.73 -20.27
C THR A 216 13.22 25.65 -19.91
N PRO A 217 14.16 25.25 -19.05
CA PRO A 217 15.30 26.09 -18.69
C PRO A 217 16.18 26.49 -19.89
N THR A 218 16.18 25.73 -20.98
CA THR A 218 16.77 26.11 -22.29
C THR A 218 16.27 27.47 -22.77
N TYR A 219 14.97 27.75 -22.62
CA TYR A 219 14.35 29.01 -23.04
C TYR A 219 14.46 30.11 -21.98
N SER A 220 15.02 29.87 -20.80
CA SER A 220 15.10 30.85 -19.70
C SER A 220 15.71 32.20 -20.11
N GLY A 221 16.77 32.19 -20.92
CA GLY A 221 17.45 33.38 -21.44
C GLY A 221 16.80 34.07 -22.63
N GLU A 222 15.78 33.49 -23.26
CA GLU A 222 15.12 34.04 -24.44
C GLU A 222 14.20 35.23 -24.11
N THR A 223 13.94 36.08 -25.12
CA THR A 223 13.10 37.26 -24.89
C THR A 223 11.64 36.88 -24.63
N ASN A 224 10.91 37.71 -23.88
CA ASN A 224 9.48 37.51 -23.65
C ASN A 224 8.67 37.42 -24.97
N SER A 225 9.15 38.03 -26.06
CA SER A 225 8.51 37.92 -27.37
C SER A 225 8.70 36.53 -27.99
N ASP A 226 9.88 35.94 -27.82
CA ASP A 226 10.23 34.64 -28.39
C ASP A 226 9.61 33.50 -27.57
N LYS A 227 9.60 33.63 -26.23
CA LYS A 227 8.82 32.78 -25.32
C LYS A 227 7.33 32.76 -25.68
N GLN A 228 6.71 33.94 -25.81
CA GLN A 228 5.29 34.03 -26.22
C GLN A 228 5.05 33.45 -27.63
N ALA A 229 6.01 33.58 -28.55
CA ALA A 229 5.91 33.02 -29.89
C ALA A 229 6.01 31.48 -29.90
N LEU A 230 6.77 30.88 -28.98
CA LEU A 230 6.82 29.43 -28.79
C LEU A 230 5.56 28.92 -28.05
N HIS A 231 5.13 29.58 -26.98
CA HIS A 231 3.85 29.29 -26.29
C HIS A 231 2.66 29.24 -27.25
N ASN A 232 2.51 30.30 -28.06
CA ASN A 232 1.44 30.37 -29.07
C ASN A 232 1.57 29.27 -30.14
N ARG A 233 2.79 28.77 -30.42
CA ARG A 233 3.03 27.64 -31.34
C ARG A 233 2.64 26.32 -30.70
N MET A 234 2.85 26.13 -29.39
CA MET A 234 2.44 24.92 -28.68
C MET A 234 0.91 24.84 -28.59
N ILE A 235 0.24 25.96 -28.27
CA ILE A 235 -1.23 26.05 -28.32
C ILE A 235 -1.76 25.74 -29.73
N ASP A 236 -1.18 26.33 -30.78
CA ASP A 236 -1.60 26.08 -32.17
C ASP A 236 -1.32 24.64 -32.63
N PHE A 237 -0.23 24.01 -32.17
CA PHE A 237 0.05 22.60 -32.40
C PHE A 237 -0.96 21.70 -31.68
N ASN A 238 -1.18 21.88 -30.38
CA ASN A 238 -2.09 21.06 -29.58
C ASN A 238 -3.55 21.15 -30.09
N ALA A 239 -4.03 22.35 -30.43
CA ALA A 239 -5.37 22.53 -31.00
C ALA A 239 -5.54 21.87 -32.39
N LYS A 240 -4.48 21.85 -33.21
CA LYS A 240 -4.48 21.12 -34.49
C LYS A 240 -4.39 19.61 -34.29
N LEU A 241 -3.64 19.15 -33.30
CA LEU A 241 -3.48 17.74 -32.97
C LEU A 241 -4.81 17.15 -32.48
N ASP A 242 -5.50 17.83 -31.56
CA ASP A 242 -6.87 17.52 -31.13
C ASP A 242 -7.84 17.35 -32.31
N THR A 243 -7.96 18.41 -33.13
CA THR A 243 -8.81 18.39 -34.33
C THR A 243 -8.46 17.23 -35.28
N ALA A 244 -7.18 16.88 -35.38
CA ALA A 244 -6.71 15.80 -36.24
C ALA A 244 -6.99 14.40 -35.66
N MET A 245 -6.81 14.20 -34.35
CA MET A 245 -7.04 12.92 -33.67
C MET A 245 -8.52 12.56 -33.64
N VAL A 246 -9.41 13.50 -33.28
CA VAL A 246 -10.87 13.33 -33.40
C VAL A 246 -11.27 12.97 -34.84
N ALA A 247 -10.63 13.60 -35.84
CA ALA A 247 -10.86 13.29 -37.24
C ALA A 247 -10.21 11.97 -37.71
N ARG A 248 -9.29 11.36 -36.95
CA ARG A 248 -8.72 10.03 -37.20
C ARG A 248 -9.53 8.93 -36.55
N GLU A 249 -9.93 9.10 -35.30
CA GLU A 249 -10.81 8.21 -34.53
C GLU A 249 -12.04 7.84 -35.37
N ASN A 250 -12.79 8.86 -35.81
CA ASN A 250 -13.97 8.73 -36.66
C ASN A 250 -13.70 8.12 -38.05
N ALA A 251 -12.48 8.26 -38.58
CA ALA A 251 -12.13 7.78 -39.92
C ALA A 251 -11.59 6.34 -39.93
N LEU A 252 -10.97 5.91 -38.82
CA LEU A 252 -10.37 4.60 -38.63
C LEU A 252 -11.32 3.64 -37.88
N ASN A 253 -12.29 4.17 -37.12
CA ASN A 253 -13.20 3.41 -36.26
C ASN A 253 -12.41 2.60 -35.20
N ILE A 254 -11.55 3.32 -34.49
CA ILE A 254 -10.76 2.89 -33.33
C ILE A 254 -10.95 3.91 -32.21
N SER A 255 -10.57 3.61 -30.96
CA SER A 255 -10.47 4.62 -29.91
C SER A 255 -9.18 5.43 -30.09
N ILE A 256 -9.26 6.76 -30.01
CA ILE A 256 -8.07 7.63 -29.93
C ILE A 256 -8.30 8.69 -28.85
N GLN A 257 -7.57 8.57 -27.75
CA GLN A 257 -7.62 9.53 -26.66
C GLN A 257 -6.46 10.50 -26.73
N LEU A 258 -6.74 11.81 -26.71
CA LEU A 258 -5.71 12.84 -26.56
C LEU A 258 -5.57 13.18 -25.07
N ILE A 259 -4.35 13.13 -24.54
CA ILE A 259 -4.05 13.46 -23.14
C ILE A 259 -3.44 14.87 -23.07
N ASP A 260 -4.00 15.75 -22.22
CA ASP A 260 -3.62 17.17 -22.12
C ASP A 260 -2.45 17.40 -21.15
N ILE A 261 -1.28 16.92 -21.56
CA ILE A 261 -0.02 17.12 -20.84
C ILE A 261 0.35 18.61 -20.71
N PHE A 262 -0.02 19.45 -21.69
CA PHE A 262 0.15 20.90 -21.62
C PHE A 262 -0.56 21.49 -20.40
N GLN A 263 -1.83 21.15 -20.21
CA GLN A 263 -2.60 21.64 -19.05
C GLN A 263 -2.03 21.12 -17.73
N MET A 264 -1.62 19.84 -17.65
CA MET A 264 -1.01 19.31 -16.42
C MET A 264 0.30 20.03 -16.06
N PHE A 265 1.18 20.28 -17.04
CA PHE A 265 2.40 21.08 -16.81
C PHE A 265 2.10 22.55 -16.45
N GLU A 266 1.07 23.17 -17.03
CA GLU A 266 0.63 24.51 -16.61
C GLU A 266 0.19 24.49 -15.14
N THR A 267 -0.63 23.52 -14.73
CA THR A 267 -1.11 23.37 -13.35
C THR A 267 0.06 23.18 -12.37
N ILE A 268 0.93 22.18 -12.60
CA ILE A 268 2.12 21.91 -11.77
C ILE A 268 3.01 23.17 -11.66
N TYR A 269 3.27 23.86 -12.77
CA TYR A 269 4.15 25.02 -12.80
C TYR A 269 3.61 26.21 -11.98
N TRP A 270 2.30 26.47 -12.01
CA TRP A 270 1.71 27.61 -11.30
C TRP A 270 1.38 27.31 -9.83
N ASN A 271 1.08 26.06 -9.50
CA ASN A 271 0.64 25.63 -8.16
C ASN A 271 1.68 24.73 -7.47
N SER A 272 2.95 24.89 -7.84
CA SER A 272 4.08 23.97 -7.54
C SER A 272 4.19 23.48 -6.10
N SER A 273 3.86 24.33 -5.12
CA SER A 273 3.93 23.99 -3.69
C SER A 273 2.95 22.89 -3.26
N PHE A 274 1.91 22.60 -4.04
CA PHE A 274 1.01 21.46 -3.78
C PHE A 274 1.60 20.14 -4.27
N TYR A 275 2.46 20.20 -5.28
CA TYR A 275 3.08 19.06 -5.97
C TYR A 275 4.51 18.76 -5.48
N GLY A 276 4.92 19.33 -4.35
CA GLY A 276 6.26 19.15 -3.77
C GLY A 276 7.40 19.95 -4.42
N PHE A 277 7.11 20.82 -5.40
CA PHE A 277 8.18 21.51 -6.15
C PHE A 277 8.54 22.88 -5.57
N SER A 278 9.80 23.03 -5.17
CA SER A 278 10.41 24.29 -4.76
C SER A 278 11.03 25.08 -5.93
N ASN A 279 11.36 24.44 -7.07
CA ASN A 279 11.86 25.13 -8.26
C ASN A 279 11.19 24.68 -9.58
N VAL A 280 10.54 25.64 -10.27
CA VAL A 280 9.83 25.41 -11.54
C VAL A 280 10.53 26.01 -12.77
N THR A 281 11.68 26.68 -12.61
CA THR A 281 12.27 27.55 -13.64
C THR A 281 13.70 27.24 -14.05
N HIS A 282 14.45 26.55 -13.19
CA HIS A 282 15.84 26.17 -13.44
C HIS A 282 15.95 24.64 -13.57
N ALA A 283 17.06 24.18 -14.14
CA ALA A 283 17.45 22.79 -14.09
C ALA A 283 18.11 22.49 -12.74
N ALA A 284 17.90 21.28 -12.19
CA ALA A 284 18.63 20.81 -11.01
C ALA A 284 20.10 20.50 -11.32
N CYS A 285 20.42 20.04 -12.53
CA CYS A 285 21.79 19.88 -12.98
C CYS A 285 22.33 21.17 -13.63
N HIS A 286 23.47 21.64 -13.12
CA HIS A 286 24.18 22.84 -13.57
C HIS A 286 25.25 22.50 -14.60
N HIS A 287 24.81 22.24 -15.84
CA HIS A 287 25.68 21.81 -16.94
C HIS A 287 25.82 22.86 -18.05
N ASP A 288 26.96 22.88 -18.74
CA ASP A 288 27.17 23.67 -19.98
C ASP A 288 26.75 22.92 -21.26
N GLY A 289 26.67 21.58 -21.19
CA GLY A 289 26.43 20.68 -22.33
C GLY A 289 24.97 20.57 -22.82
N PHE A 290 24.72 19.54 -23.63
CA PHE A 290 23.38 19.10 -24.07
C PHE A 290 22.69 18.18 -23.05
N THR A 291 23.48 17.39 -22.32
CA THR A 291 23.09 16.52 -21.21
C THR A 291 23.91 16.89 -19.98
N CYS A 292 23.47 16.46 -18.80
CA CYS A 292 24.24 16.44 -17.57
C CYS A 292 25.35 15.37 -17.65
N ASP A 293 26.58 15.72 -17.31
CA ASP A 293 27.73 14.81 -17.23
C ASP A 293 28.06 14.49 -15.75
N SER A 294 28.78 13.40 -15.47
CA SER A 294 29.08 12.92 -14.10
C SER A 294 29.93 13.83 -13.21
N ASN A 295 30.33 15.01 -13.71
CA ASN A 295 31.12 16.01 -12.97
C ASN A 295 30.38 17.37 -12.86
N ASP A 296 29.16 17.47 -13.40
CA ASP A 296 28.32 18.65 -13.23
C ASP A 296 27.72 18.65 -11.82
N TYR A 297 27.52 19.85 -11.25
CA TYR A 297 26.87 19.99 -9.95
C TYR A 297 25.36 19.76 -10.08
N ILE A 298 24.79 18.98 -9.17
CA ILE A 298 23.36 18.67 -9.09
C ILE A 298 22.87 19.20 -7.75
N GLU A 299 21.75 19.91 -7.75
CA GLU A 299 21.12 20.39 -6.51
C GLU A 299 20.66 19.20 -5.65
N PRO A 300 21.01 19.15 -4.34
CA PRO A 300 20.61 18.05 -3.46
C PRO A 300 19.10 17.81 -3.34
N THR A 301 18.28 18.82 -3.64
CA THR A 301 16.81 18.72 -3.70
C THR A 301 16.28 18.51 -5.11
N VAL A 302 17.00 17.74 -5.94
CA VAL A 302 16.68 17.51 -7.36
C VAL A 302 15.24 17.04 -7.61
N ASP A 303 14.67 16.27 -6.70
CA ASP A 303 13.29 15.79 -6.72
C ASP A 303 12.23 16.91 -6.53
N GLU A 304 12.63 18.04 -5.95
CA GLU A 304 11.81 19.26 -5.77
C GLU A 304 11.89 20.22 -6.97
N PHE A 305 12.55 19.82 -8.06
CA PHE A 305 12.60 20.56 -9.32
C PHE A 305 11.63 19.97 -10.35
N ILE A 306 11.03 20.78 -11.22
CA ILE A 306 10.32 20.25 -12.39
C ILE A 306 11.30 19.66 -13.41
N PHE A 307 12.47 20.30 -13.59
CA PHE A 307 13.41 19.97 -14.66
C PHE A 307 14.73 19.46 -14.09
N PHE A 308 15.16 18.27 -14.53
CA PHE A 308 16.46 17.73 -14.16
C PHE A 308 17.58 18.45 -14.94
N ASP A 309 17.47 18.48 -16.26
CA ASP A 309 18.37 19.22 -17.14
C ASP A 309 17.64 20.39 -17.83
N LYS A 310 18.25 21.02 -18.84
CA LYS A 310 17.66 22.19 -19.51
C LYS A 310 16.37 21.93 -20.31
N ILE A 311 15.93 20.68 -20.49
CA ILE A 311 14.66 20.35 -21.18
C ILE A 311 13.88 19.19 -20.54
N HIS A 312 14.52 18.24 -19.89
CA HIS A 312 13.87 17.02 -19.43
C HIS A 312 13.33 17.11 -17.99
N PRO A 313 12.14 16.55 -17.71
CA PRO A 313 11.58 16.53 -16.36
C PRO A 313 12.34 15.62 -15.39
N THR A 314 12.15 15.87 -14.09
CA THR A 314 12.60 15.00 -12.98
C THR A 314 11.73 13.75 -12.83
N GLY A 315 12.21 12.76 -12.06
CA GLY A 315 11.46 11.56 -11.71
C GLY A 315 10.11 11.89 -11.05
N THR A 316 10.11 12.81 -10.09
CA THR A 316 8.90 13.35 -9.44
C THR A 316 7.89 13.90 -10.45
N THR A 317 8.35 14.64 -11.47
CA THR A 317 7.47 15.14 -12.53
C THR A 317 6.94 14.01 -13.38
N HIS A 318 7.76 13.01 -13.72
CA HIS A 318 7.31 11.84 -14.48
C HIS A 318 6.32 10.96 -13.71
N LEU A 319 6.45 10.83 -12.39
CA LEU A 319 5.46 10.19 -11.51
C LEU A 319 4.11 10.92 -11.59
N LEU A 320 4.08 12.23 -11.39
CA LEU A 320 2.86 13.04 -11.46
C LEU A 320 2.19 12.98 -12.84
N LEU A 321 2.97 12.95 -13.92
CA LEU A 321 2.45 12.73 -15.28
C LEU A 321 1.91 11.30 -15.46
N GLY A 322 2.55 10.30 -14.84
CA GLY A 322 2.07 8.92 -14.87
C GLY A 322 0.73 8.76 -14.16
N LEU A 323 0.59 9.31 -12.95
CA LEU A 323 -0.65 9.37 -12.19
C LEU A 323 -1.76 10.09 -12.97
N TYR A 324 -1.45 11.27 -13.52
CA TYR A 324 -2.39 12.01 -14.37
C TYR A 324 -2.83 11.20 -15.60
N VAL A 325 -1.91 10.58 -16.33
CA VAL A 325 -2.26 9.76 -17.51
C VAL A 325 -3.12 8.56 -17.09
N ASN A 326 -2.82 7.89 -15.98
CA ASN A 326 -3.65 6.80 -15.44
C ASN A 326 -5.07 7.24 -15.14
N GLU A 327 -5.24 8.38 -14.44
CA GLU A 327 -6.56 8.98 -14.20
C GLU A 327 -7.30 9.26 -15.52
N GLN A 328 -6.61 9.84 -16.51
CA GLN A 328 -7.26 10.16 -17.78
C GLN A 328 -7.68 8.90 -18.57
N ILE A 329 -6.89 7.81 -18.57
CA ILE A 329 -7.19 6.60 -19.37
C ILE A 329 -8.09 5.59 -18.66
N GLY A 330 -8.27 5.72 -17.34
CA GLY A 330 -9.16 4.89 -16.53
C GLY A 330 -10.61 5.34 -16.60
N THR A 331 -11.50 4.50 -16.08
CA THR A 331 -12.91 4.89 -15.85
C THR A 331 -13.02 5.47 -14.44
N PRO A 332 -13.65 6.64 -14.24
CA PRO A 332 -13.91 7.19 -12.91
C PRO A 332 -14.64 6.21 -11.98
N ASP A 333 -14.07 6.02 -10.80
CA ASP A 333 -14.54 5.18 -9.69
C ASP A 333 -14.07 5.93 -8.43
N THR A 334 -14.85 6.94 -8.04
CA THR A 334 -14.41 8.00 -7.15
C THR A 334 -14.11 7.51 -5.74
N ASP A 335 -14.97 6.63 -5.23
CA ASP A 335 -14.88 6.02 -3.91
C ASP A 335 -14.10 4.71 -3.88
N GLY A 336 -13.80 4.10 -5.04
CA GLY A 336 -12.82 3.03 -5.17
C GLY A 336 -13.38 1.64 -4.82
N ASP A 337 -14.70 1.45 -4.96
CA ASP A 337 -15.39 0.20 -4.68
C ASP A 337 -15.32 -0.81 -5.86
N GLY A 338 -14.82 -0.36 -7.02
CA GLY A 338 -14.69 -1.16 -8.25
C GLY A 338 -15.87 -1.04 -9.21
N ILE A 339 -16.85 -0.17 -8.93
CA ILE A 339 -17.99 0.16 -9.79
C ILE A 339 -17.81 1.60 -10.31
N GLU A 340 -17.90 1.78 -11.63
CA GLU A 340 -17.73 3.12 -12.21
C GLU A 340 -18.83 4.10 -11.75
N ASP A 341 -18.46 5.38 -11.53
CA ASP A 341 -19.34 6.51 -11.14
C ASP A 341 -20.66 6.60 -11.95
N SER A 342 -20.69 6.00 -13.15
CA SER A 342 -21.80 6.02 -14.10
C SER A 342 -22.83 4.90 -13.90
N LEU A 343 -22.44 3.83 -13.20
CA LEU A 343 -23.26 2.66 -12.85
C LEU A 343 -23.52 2.55 -11.34
N ASP A 344 -22.70 3.22 -10.55
CA ASP A 344 -22.86 3.37 -9.10
C ASP A 344 -24.08 4.27 -8.74
N ASN A 345 -24.81 3.85 -7.72
CA ASN A 345 -25.94 4.55 -7.10
C ASN A 345 -25.65 5.00 -5.66
N CYS A 346 -24.48 4.67 -5.11
CA CYS A 346 -24.07 4.74 -3.72
C CYS A 346 -22.65 5.31 -3.55
N ALA A 347 -22.34 6.39 -4.28
CA ALA A 347 -21.06 7.12 -4.46
C ALA A 347 -20.29 7.63 -3.22
N LEU A 348 -20.41 6.97 -2.07
CA LEU A 348 -19.65 7.15 -0.84
C LEU A 348 -19.44 5.80 -0.14
N THR A 349 -19.29 4.70 -0.89
CA THR A 349 -18.95 3.40 -0.33
C THR A 349 -17.49 3.40 0.15
N PRO A 350 -17.19 2.98 1.40
CA PRO A 350 -15.81 2.78 1.86
C PRO A 350 -15.03 1.80 0.98
N ILE A 351 -13.78 2.17 0.65
CA ILE A 351 -12.85 1.36 -0.14
C ILE A 351 -12.71 -0.03 0.49
N GLY A 352 -13.13 -1.06 -0.25
CA GLY A 352 -13.01 -2.46 0.15
C GLY A 352 -14.33 -3.13 0.54
N ASP A 353 -15.42 -2.38 0.76
CA ASP A 353 -16.72 -2.97 1.09
C ASP A 353 -17.27 -3.81 -0.09
N ALA A 354 -17.92 -4.93 0.24
CA ALA A 354 -18.54 -5.78 -0.75
C ALA A 354 -19.83 -5.11 -1.28
N VAL A 355 -19.79 -4.68 -2.55
CA VAL A 355 -20.91 -4.00 -3.21
C VAL A 355 -21.68 -4.89 -4.16
N ASN A 356 -22.97 -4.60 -4.29
CA ASN A 356 -23.76 -5.12 -5.39
C ASN A 356 -23.39 -4.40 -6.71
N HIS A 357 -23.99 -4.81 -7.83
CA HIS A 357 -23.67 -4.26 -9.15
C HIS A 357 -24.08 -2.78 -9.37
N PHE A 358 -24.53 -2.09 -8.33
CA PHE A 358 -24.86 -0.67 -8.30
C PHE A 358 -23.96 0.13 -7.34
N GLY A 359 -22.80 -0.40 -6.92
CA GLY A 359 -21.89 0.22 -5.94
C GLY A 359 -22.46 0.37 -4.53
N CYS A 360 -23.65 -0.19 -4.29
CA CYS A 360 -24.28 -0.16 -2.97
C CYS A 360 -23.81 -1.34 -2.13
N ARG A 361 -23.31 -1.01 -0.95
CA ARG A 361 -22.89 -1.95 0.11
C ARG A 361 -23.99 -2.97 0.38
N LEU A 362 -23.61 -4.23 0.50
CA LEU A 362 -24.57 -5.29 0.81
C LEU A 362 -25.16 -5.14 2.23
N VAL A 363 -24.41 -4.54 3.16
CA VAL A 363 -24.84 -4.25 4.55
C VAL A 363 -25.79 -3.06 4.72
N ASP A 364 -26.09 -2.30 3.67
CA ASP A 364 -27.05 -1.17 3.73
C ASP A 364 -28.44 -1.54 3.18
N LEU A 365 -28.64 -2.79 2.73
CA LEU A 365 -29.92 -3.27 2.21
C LEU A 365 -30.74 -3.86 3.37
N ASP A 366 -31.96 -3.39 3.58
CA ASP A 366 -32.96 -3.94 4.52
C ASP A 366 -34.27 -4.10 3.72
N SER A 367 -34.72 -5.34 3.52
CA SER A 367 -35.85 -5.68 2.65
C SER A 367 -37.21 -5.67 3.35
N ASP A 368 -37.28 -5.63 4.68
CA ASP A 368 -38.55 -5.61 5.43
C ASP A 368 -38.77 -4.37 6.33
N ASP A 369 -37.79 -3.47 6.35
CA ASP A 369 -37.71 -2.21 7.10
C ASP A 369 -37.76 -2.42 8.64
N ASP A 370 -37.23 -3.54 9.17
CA ASP A 370 -37.16 -3.78 10.63
C ASP A 370 -35.99 -3.08 11.35
N GLY A 371 -34.94 -2.71 10.61
CA GLY A 371 -33.73 -2.05 11.12
C GLY A 371 -32.46 -2.89 11.05
N VAL A 372 -32.53 -4.15 10.60
CA VAL A 372 -31.39 -5.05 10.36
C VAL A 372 -31.24 -5.34 8.86
N ASN A 373 -30.01 -5.51 8.39
CA ASN A 373 -29.74 -5.64 6.95
C ASN A 373 -29.90 -7.07 6.43
N ASP A 374 -30.29 -7.22 5.16
CA ASP A 374 -30.51 -8.45 4.38
C ASP A 374 -29.35 -9.47 4.43
N LEU A 375 -28.14 -9.05 4.83
CA LEU A 375 -26.97 -9.93 4.94
C LEU A 375 -26.93 -10.66 6.29
N ILE A 376 -27.47 -10.04 7.35
CA ILE A 376 -27.47 -10.55 8.74
C ILE A 376 -28.89 -10.73 9.32
N ASP A 377 -29.94 -10.36 8.59
CA ASP A 377 -31.34 -10.65 8.94
C ASP A 377 -31.61 -12.16 8.82
N GLN A 378 -31.63 -12.81 9.98
CA GLN A 378 -31.95 -14.23 10.14
C GLN A 378 -33.48 -14.47 10.21
N CYS A 379 -34.28 -13.40 10.31
CA CYS A 379 -35.71 -13.42 10.58
C CYS A 379 -36.60 -12.72 9.50
N PRO A 380 -36.34 -12.90 8.19
CA PRO A 380 -36.94 -12.07 7.14
C PRO A 380 -38.46 -12.11 7.09
N GLY A 381 -39.05 -10.92 7.11
CA GLY A 381 -40.48 -10.67 7.25
C GLY A 381 -40.92 -10.35 8.68
N THR A 382 -40.01 -9.90 9.54
CA THR A 382 -40.31 -9.34 10.86
C THR A 382 -41.29 -8.16 10.70
N THR A 383 -42.20 -8.00 11.67
CA THR A 383 -43.27 -7.02 11.50
C THR A 383 -42.77 -5.59 11.76
N LEU A 384 -42.59 -4.80 10.70
CA LEU A 384 -42.37 -3.35 10.68
C LEU A 384 -42.69 -2.63 12.02
N ASN A 385 -41.66 -2.10 12.69
CA ASN A 385 -41.65 -1.54 14.06
C ASN A 385 -41.74 -2.56 15.23
N ALA A 386 -41.40 -3.83 15.03
CA ALA A 386 -41.01 -4.70 16.13
C ALA A 386 -39.69 -4.20 16.75
N THR A 387 -39.44 -4.52 18.01
CA THR A 387 -38.09 -4.41 18.57
C THR A 387 -37.36 -5.70 18.27
N VAL A 388 -36.33 -5.61 17.43
CA VAL A 388 -35.46 -6.71 17.03
C VAL A 388 -34.13 -6.63 17.75
N ASP A 389 -33.46 -7.77 17.84
CA ASP A 389 -32.05 -7.84 18.24
C ASP A 389 -31.12 -7.57 17.04
N GLU A 390 -29.85 -7.93 17.18
CA GLU A 390 -28.82 -7.76 16.16
C GLU A 390 -29.00 -8.61 14.91
N ASN A 391 -29.86 -9.64 14.94
CA ASN A 391 -30.07 -10.63 13.87
C ASN A 391 -31.41 -10.47 13.13
N GLY A 392 -32.10 -9.34 13.30
CA GLY A 392 -33.46 -9.09 12.75
C GLY A 392 -34.57 -9.84 13.51
N CYS A 393 -34.21 -10.51 14.61
CA CYS A 393 -35.10 -11.38 15.34
C CYS A 393 -35.65 -10.66 16.58
N SER A 394 -36.96 -10.48 16.64
CA SER A 394 -37.60 -9.99 17.87
C SER A 394 -37.63 -11.05 18.96
N ASP A 395 -37.70 -10.65 20.23
CA ASP A 395 -37.70 -11.56 21.39
C ASP A 395 -38.84 -12.61 21.37
N TYR A 396 -39.91 -12.40 20.58
CA TYR A 396 -40.98 -13.39 20.38
C TYR A 396 -40.65 -14.47 19.33
N GLN A 397 -39.50 -14.35 18.64
CA GLN A 397 -38.99 -15.24 17.59
C GLN A 397 -37.85 -16.14 18.09
N LYS A 398 -37.40 -15.99 19.34
CA LYS A 398 -36.17 -16.59 19.92
C LYS A 398 -36.39 -17.32 21.25
N ASP A 399 -35.47 -18.21 21.60
CA ASP A 399 -35.42 -19.07 22.79
C ASP A 399 -33.93 -19.38 23.06
N SER A 400 -33.23 -18.46 23.73
CA SER A 400 -31.77 -18.29 23.63
C SER A 400 -30.91 -19.32 24.37
N ASP A 401 -31.37 -19.89 25.50
CA ASP A 401 -30.67 -20.99 26.19
C ASP A 401 -31.30 -22.37 25.95
N GLY A 402 -32.35 -22.42 25.13
CA GLY A 402 -32.98 -23.65 24.67
C GLY A 402 -33.73 -24.41 25.77
N ASP A 403 -34.09 -23.74 26.85
CA ASP A 403 -34.82 -24.35 27.96
C ASP A 403 -36.33 -24.53 27.69
N GLY A 404 -36.84 -23.87 26.66
CA GLY A 404 -38.23 -23.92 26.20
C GLY A 404 -39.07 -22.69 26.55
N VAL A 405 -38.47 -21.62 27.06
CA VAL A 405 -39.09 -20.30 27.26
C VAL A 405 -38.52 -19.31 26.25
N ASN A 406 -39.40 -18.61 25.51
CA ASN A 406 -38.97 -17.60 24.55
C ASN A 406 -38.38 -16.36 25.26
N ASP A 407 -37.40 -15.69 24.63
CA ASP A 407 -36.65 -14.56 25.21
C ASP A 407 -37.55 -13.44 25.79
N ALA A 408 -38.73 -13.23 25.20
CA ALA A 408 -39.69 -12.21 25.68
C ALA A 408 -40.36 -12.57 27.03
N GLU A 409 -40.22 -13.81 27.48
CA GLU A 409 -40.84 -14.38 28.69
C GLU A 409 -39.83 -15.02 29.66
N ASP A 410 -38.56 -15.20 29.27
CA ASP A 410 -37.46 -15.72 30.10
C ASP A 410 -36.80 -14.64 30.99
N ILE A 411 -36.29 -15.04 32.15
CA ILE A 411 -35.63 -14.18 33.15
C ILE A 411 -34.19 -14.67 33.46
N CYS A 412 -33.81 -15.89 33.05
CA CYS A 412 -32.60 -16.55 33.51
C CYS A 412 -31.69 -17.16 32.42
N ALA A 413 -31.95 -16.88 31.13
CA ALA A 413 -31.15 -16.80 29.88
C ALA A 413 -29.75 -17.43 29.73
N ASN A 414 -29.28 -18.27 30.65
CA ASN A 414 -27.94 -18.88 30.68
C ASN A 414 -27.98 -20.22 31.42
N THR A 415 -29.09 -20.96 31.32
CA THR A 415 -29.31 -22.16 32.08
C THR A 415 -28.85 -23.41 31.34
N SER A 416 -27.91 -24.14 31.96
CA SER A 416 -27.14 -25.22 31.31
C SER A 416 -26.96 -26.43 32.24
N PRO A 417 -26.80 -27.66 31.72
CA PRO A 417 -26.88 -28.07 30.32
C PRO A 417 -28.32 -28.06 29.77
N ILE A 418 -28.45 -27.94 28.45
CA ILE A 418 -29.74 -27.99 27.72
C ILE A 418 -30.58 -29.19 28.21
N GLY A 419 -31.84 -28.94 28.57
CA GLY A 419 -32.74 -29.93 29.15
C GLY A 419 -32.60 -30.15 30.67
N ILE A 420 -31.80 -29.34 31.37
CA ILE A 420 -31.92 -29.18 32.83
C ILE A 420 -33.33 -28.65 33.16
N ALA A 421 -33.92 -29.11 34.27
CA ALA A 421 -35.27 -28.70 34.65
C ALA A 421 -35.27 -27.28 35.24
N VAL A 422 -35.63 -26.31 34.42
CA VAL A 422 -35.82 -24.89 34.77
C VAL A 422 -37.18 -24.65 35.45
N ASP A 423 -37.35 -23.45 36.02
CA ASP A 423 -38.67 -22.97 36.47
C ASP A 423 -39.40 -22.18 35.36
N ASP A 424 -40.61 -21.67 35.65
CA ASP A 424 -41.44 -20.92 34.68
C ASP A 424 -40.82 -19.56 34.22
N TYR A 425 -39.54 -19.32 34.53
CA TYR A 425 -38.73 -18.13 34.27
C TYR A 425 -37.26 -18.46 33.91
N GLY A 426 -36.98 -19.73 33.59
CA GLY A 426 -35.73 -20.22 33.00
C GLY A 426 -34.53 -20.48 33.93
N CYS A 427 -34.71 -20.57 35.25
CA CYS A 427 -33.57 -20.55 36.19
C CYS A 427 -33.07 -21.94 36.65
N ALA A 428 -31.73 -22.14 36.74
CA ALA A 428 -31.11 -23.34 37.34
C ALA A 428 -30.38 -23.11 38.67
N ASP A 429 -30.32 -24.18 39.49
CA ASP A 429 -29.97 -24.08 40.91
C ASP A 429 -28.49 -23.76 41.22
N TYR A 430 -27.55 -23.94 40.27
CA TYR A 430 -26.10 -23.82 40.48
C TYR A 430 -25.53 -22.39 40.34
N GLN A 431 -26.32 -21.43 39.85
CA GLN A 431 -25.88 -20.06 39.53
C GLN A 431 -25.85 -19.14 40.78
N LYS A 432 -25.11 -19.49 41.84
CA LYS A 432 -25.07 -18.69 43.09
C LYS A 432 -23.66 -18.57 43.70
N ASP A 433 -23.32 -17.35 44.09
CA ASP A 433 -22.05 -16.89 44.68
C ASP A 433 -22.39 -16.01 45.91
N THR A 434 -21.75 -16.20 47.07
CA THR A 434 -22.35 -15.78 48.36
C THR A 434 -21.71 -14.55 49.04
N ASP A 435 -20.44 -14.21 48.81
CA ASP A 435 -19.82 -13.00 49.39
C ASP A 435 -19.03 -12.04 48.46
N ASP A 436 -19.10 -12.27 47.14
CA ASP A 436 -18.96 -11.22 46.10
C ASP A 436 -17.57 -10.52 46.06
N ASP A 437 -16.50 -11.27 46.37
CA ASP A 437 -15.10 -10.79 46.40
C ASP A 437 -14.23 -11.26 45.21
N GLY A 438 -14.83 -11.95 44.24
CA GLY A 438 -14.23 -12.33 42.96
C GLY A 438 -13.80 -13.81 42.86
N VAL A 439 -14.17 -14.64 43.83
CA VAL A 439 -13.97 -16.10 43.78
C VAL A 439 -15.26 -16.79 44.21
N THR A 440 -15.81 -17.66 43.34
CA THR A 440 -17.05 -18.39 43.63
C THR A 440 -16.92 -19.28 44.88
N ASP A 441 -18.03 -19.52 45.58
CA ASP A 441 -18.15 -20.29 46.84
C ASP A 441 -17.34 -21.62 46.92
N ASP A 442 -17.03 -22.25 45.78
CA ASP A 442 -16.28 -23.49 45.66
C ASP A 442 -14.76 -23.34 45.43
N GLY A 443 -14.30 -22.13 45.11
CA GLY A 443 -12.90 -21.79 44.82
C GLY A 443 -12.15 -21.07 45.95
N ASP A 444 -12.86 -20.40 46.88
CA ASP A 444 -12.19 -19.51 47.84
C ASP A 444 -11.48 -20.23 49.00
N SER A 445 -10.26 -19.77 49.29
CA SER A 445 -9.38 -20.26 50.36
C SER A 445 -9.00 -19.18 51.40
N CYS A 446 -9.43 -17.93 51.22
CA CYS A 446 -9.29 -16.85 52.21
C CYS A 446 -10.60 -16.05 52.40
N PRO A 447 -11.67 -16.68 52.96
CA PRO A 447 -12.98 -16.05 53.05
C PRO A 447 -12.97 -14.80 53.91
N ASN A 448 -13.53 -13.72 53.35
CA ASN A 448 -13.58 -12.36 53.89
C ASN A 448 -12.18 -11.73 54.00
N THR A 449 -11.61 -11.35 52.85
CA THR A 449 -10.38 -10.56 52.76
C THR A 449 -10.69 -9.05 52.83
N ASP A 450 -9.97 -8.30 53.68
CA ASP A 450 -10.16 -6.85 53.86
C ASP A 450 -9.63 -6.02 52.67
N ASP A 451 -10.36 -4.97 52.28
CA ASP A 451 -10.04 -4.06 51.17
C ASP A 451 -8.61 -3.48 51.16
N ASN A 452 -8.09 -3.31 49.95
CA ASN A 452 -6.98 -2.40 49.59
C ASN A 452 -5.54 -2.78 49.99
N TRP A 453 -5.22 -4.07 50.11
CA TRP A 453 -3.84 -4.57 49.96
C TRP A 453 -3.80 -5.65 48.87
N SER A 454 -2.81 -5.58 47.97
CA SER A 454 -2.64 -6.59 46.92
C SER A 454 -2.16 -7.91 47.52
N VAL A 455 -3.12 -8.80 47.72
CA VAL A 455 -2.89 -10.20 48.04
C VAL A 455 -2.31 -10.92 46.83
N ASN A 456 -1.42 -11.90 47.04
CA ASN A 456 -1.04 -12.80 45.94
C ASN A 456 -2.19 -13.78 45.65
N THR A 457 -2.04 -14.71 44.69
CA THR A 457 -3.13 -15.62 44.27
C THR A 457 -3.70 -16.53 45.38
N VAL A 458 -3.23 -16.40 46.63
CA VAL A 458 -3.87 -16.81 47.90
C VAL A 458 -3.49 -15.94 49.15
N GLY A 459 -2.72 -14.82 49.07
CA GLY A 459 -1.71 -14.46 50.14
C GLY A 459 -1.17 -12.99 50.31
N CYS A 460 0.14 -12.74 50.57
CA CYS A 460 0.65 -11.47 51.20
C CYS A 460 2.08 -10.94 50.78
N ALA A 461 2.50 -9.72 51.19
CA ALA A 461 3.79 -9.04 50.81
C ALA A 461 4.43 -8.00 51.83
N GLU A 462 5.78 -7.72 51.80
CA GLU A 462 6.51 -6.49 52.32
C GLU A 462 8.11 -6.47 52.20
N ASN A 463 8.78 -5.38 52.68
CA ASN A 463 10.17 -5.18 53.28
C ASN A 463 11.35 -4.43 52.53
N GLN A 464 12.40 -3.94 53.28
CA GLN A 464 13.40 -2.86 52.92
C GLN A 464 14.76 -2.88 53.73
N ILE A 465 15.76 -1.95 53.50
CA ILE A 465 16.74 -1.26 54.45
C ILE A 465 18.27 -1.06 54.05
N ASP A 466 18.95 -0.03 54.60
CA ASP A 466 20.39 0.40 54.49
C ASP A 466 21.01 0.96 55.84
N SER A 467 22.35 1.15 56.03
CA SER A 467 22.98 1.22 57.39
C SER A 467 24.15 2.17 57.81
N ASP A 468 24.97 2.85 56.98
CA ASP A 468 26.07 3.71 57.50
C ASP A 468 26.01 5.22 57.18
N TRP A 469 25.05 5.63 56.33
CA TRP A 469 24.47 6.98 56.28
C TRP A 469 25.40 8.10 55.74
N ASP A 470 26.32 7.79 54.82
CA ASP A 470 26.97 8.80 53.99
C ASP A 470 26.18 9.16 52.71
N GLY A 471 25.21 8.33 52.34
CA GLY A 471 24.28 8.52 51.22
C GLY A 471 24.27 7.39 50.19
N VAL A 472 25.18 6.42 50.29
CA VAL A 472 25.25 5.26 49.39
C VAL A 472 24.82 3.99 50.13
N MET A 473 23.92 3.19 49.55
CA MET A 473 23.43 2.02 50.29
C MET A 473 24.48 0.90 50.39
N ASN A 474 24.54 0.20 51.54
CA ASN A 474 25.48 -0.85 52.00
C ASN A 474 26.09 -1.82 50.95
N HIS A 475 25.46 -1.97 49.79
CA HIS A 475 25.91 -2.85 48.70
C HIS A 475 26.71 -2.10 47.60
N LEU A 476 26.93 -0.79 47.75
CA LEU A 476 27.51 0.09 46.72
C LEU A 476 28.65 1.04 47.20
N ASP A 477 28.98 1.13 48.50
CA ASP A 477 30.14 1.93 48.94
C ASP A 477 31.49 1.22 48.68
N THR A 478 32.50 2.00 48.26
CA THR A 478 33.84 1.53 47.90
C THR A 478 35.00 2.30 48.57
N CYS A 479 34.78 3.44 49.24
CA CYS A 479 35.78 4.19 50.03
C CYS A 479 35.35 4.23 51.51
N PRO A 480 35.25 3.08 52.22
CA PRO A 480 34.66 3.03 53.56
C PRO A 480 35.47 3.82 54.61
N ASN A 481 34.75 4.59 55.43
CA ASN A 481 35.23 5.56 56.44
C ASN A 481 35.65 6.94 55.89
N THR A 482 34.89 7.50 54.96
CA THR A 482 34.91 8.94 54.64
C THR A 482 34.64 9.81 55.88
N GLU A 483 35.38 10.91 56.08
CA GLU A 483 35.08 11.86 57.17
C GLU A 483 33.78 12.62 56.89
N SER A 484 32.78 12.44 57.77
CA SER A 484 31.46 13.04 57.68
C SER A 484 31.52 14.57 57.47
N GLY A 485 31.05 15.03 56.31
CA GLY A 485 30.94 16.45 55.96
C GLY A 485 31.95 17.00 54.94
N VAL A 486 32.71 16.14 54.26
CA VAL A 486 33.49 16.49 53.06
C VAL A 486 32.73 15.98 51.83
N GLU A 487 32.64 16.77 50.75
CA GLU A 487 32.06 16.29 49.49
C GLU A 487 32.95 15.21 48.87
N VAL A 488 32.32 14.09 48.52
CA VAL A 488 32.93 12.91 47.89
C VAL A 488 32.13 12.48 46.68
N ASN A 489 32.79 11.78 45.75
CA ASN A 489 32.13 11.19 44.59
C ASN A 489 31.33 9.92 44.94
N GLN A 490 30.66 9.32 43.93
CA GLN A 490 29.75 8.18 44.08
C GLN A 490 30.39 6.86 44.54
N THR A 491 31.71 6.84 44.77
CA THR A 491 32.42 5.72 45.43
C THR A 491 33.16 6.15 46.71
N GLY A 492 33.04 7.42 47.13
CA GLY A 492 33.44 7.94 48.44
C GLY A 492 34.82 8.65 48.53
N CYS A 493 35.33 9.27 47.45
CA CYS A 493 36.68 9.88 47.44
C CYS A 493 36.73 11.34 46.85
N SER A 494 37.84 12.10 47.06
CA SER A 494 37.89 13.61 46.94
C SER A 494 38.95 14.24 45.98
N LEU A 495 38.78 15.54 45.64
CA LEU A 495 39.32 16.19 44.42
C LEU A 495 40.74 16.82 44.44
N SER A 496 41.40 17.06 45.58
CA SER A 496 42.69 17.82 45.60
C SER A 496 43.95 16.97 45.36
N GLN A 497 43.78 15.77 44.80
CA GLN A 497 44.79 14.71 44.74
C GLN A 497 44.93 14.10 43.33
N ILE A 498 44.44 14.80 42.32
CA ILE A 498 44.30 14.30 40.94
C ILE A 498 45.16 15.15 39.99
N ASP A 499 45.91 14.44 39.16
CA ASP A 499 46.75 14.89 38.05
C ASP A 499 46.52 13.78 37.01
N SER A 500 45.52 14.00 36.15
CA SER A 500 44.68 12.92 35.62
C SER A 500 45.39 12.06 34.56
N ASP A 501 46.34 12.62 33.82
CA ASP A 501 46.87 12.03 32.59
C ASP A 501 48.40 11.87 32.55
N ASN A 502 49.13 12.64 33.35
CA ASN A 502 50.59 12.74 33.37
C ASN A 502 51.22 13.28 32.07
N ASP A 503 50.56 14.20 31.34
CA ASP A 503 51.16 14.83 30.16
C ASP A 503 52.30 15.82 30.51
N GLY A 504 52.25 16.38 31.72
CA GLY A 504 53.17 17.39 32.23
C GLY A 504 52.49 18.63 32.81
N VAL A 505 51.18 18.77 32.68
CA VAL A 505 50.36 19.91 33.16
C VAL A 505 49.28 19.40 34.12
N SER A 506 49.28 19.90 35.37
CA SER A 506 48.28 19.47 36.36
C SER A 506 46.89 20.02 36.08
N ASP A 507 45.83 19.22 36.33
CA ASP A 507 44.37 19.50 36.18
C ASP A 507 43.90 20.94 36.50
N LEU A 508 44.59 21.67 37.39
CA LEU A 508 44.26 23.04 37.78
C LEU A 508 44.60 24.13 36.73
N ILE A 509 45.52 23.85 35.81
CA ILE A 509 46.03 24.83 34.82
C ILE A 509 46.17 24.25 33.41
N ASP A 510 45.78 23.00 33.23
CA ASP A 510 45.72 22.33 31.93
C ASP A 510 44.48 22.79 31.15
N GLN A 511 44.66 23.08 29.86
CA GLN A 511 43.55 23.40 28.94
C GLN A 511 43.18 22.20 28.05
N CYS A 512 43.98 21.14 28.06
CA CYS A 512 43.84 19.95 27.24
C CYS A 512 43.96 18.63 28.06
N PRO A 513 43.29 18.47 29.21
CA PRO A 513 43.43 17.30 30.07
C PRO A 513 43.11 15.98 29.36
N ASN A 514 43.97 14.99 29.58
CA ASN A 514 44.04 13.66 28.95
C ASN A 514 44.86 13.58 27.65
N THR A 515 45.93 14.38 27.55
CA THR A 515 46.85 14.31 26.40
C THR A 515 47.66 13.02 26.40
N PRO A 516 47.77 12.28 25.27
CA PRO A 516 48.45 10.99 25.26
C PRO A 516 49.95 11.10 25.60
N ILE A 517 50.38 10.28 26.56
CA ILE A 517 51.75 10.28 27.09
C ILE A 517 52.81 10.09 25.98
N GLU A 518 53.86 10.91 26.03
CA GLU A 518 54.92 11.07 25.00
C GLU A 518 54.51 11.73 23.66
N THR A 519 53.32 12.32 23.53
CA THR A 519 53.04 13.27 22.43
C THR A 519 53.66 14.65 22.70
N THR A 520 53.93 15.43 21.65
CA THR A 520 54.47 16.80 21.80
C THR A 520 53.36 17.82 21.89
N VAL A 521 53.14 18.35 23.08
CA VAL A 521 52.12 19.34 23.41
C VAL A 521 52.61 20.78 23.27
N ASP A 522 51.66 21.72 23.21
CA ASP A 522 51.90 23.15 23.10
C ASP A 522 52.08 23.86 24.48
N GLY A 523 51.87 25.17 24.53
CA GLY A 523 52.06 25.98 25.74
C GLY A 523 50.95 25.87 26.79
N VAL A 524 49.85 25.16 26.52
CA VAL A 524 48.70 25.00 27.45
C VAL A 524 48.24 23.54 27.62
N GLY A 525 48.89 22.58 26.96
CA GLY A 525 48.64 21.14 27.07
C GLY A 525 48.31 20.45 25.74
N CYS A 526 48.13 21.16 24.64
CA CYS A 526 47.46 20.61 23.46
C CYS A 526 48.42 20.07 22.37
N ALA A 527 48.20 18.84 21.90
CA ALA A 527 48.81 18.23 20.72
C ALA A 527 47.99 18.50 19.44
N LEU A 528 48.48 18.08 18.26
CA LEU A 528 47.73 18.21 17.00
C LEU A 528 46.40 17.44 16.99
N SER A 529 46.30 16.35 17.75
CA SER A 529 45.04 15.61 17.98
C SER A 529 44.07 16.32 18.95
N GLN A 530 44.40 17.54 19.37
CA GLN A 530 43.60 18.44 20.22
C GLN A 530 43.52 19.84 19.58
N LEU A 531 43.81 19.96 18.27
CA LEU A 531 43.54 21.15 17.46
C LEU A 531 42.39 20.85 16.49
N ASP A 532 41.51 21.81 16.36
CA ASP A 532 40.25 21.77 15.62
C ASP A 532 40.12 23.15 14.94
N SER A 533 40.26 23.17 13.61
CA SER A 533 40.52 24.40 12.83
C SER A 533 39.27 25.20 12.48
N ASP A 534 38.14 24.56 12.27
CA ASP A 534 36.84 25.21 12.05
C ASP A 534 35.96 25.25 13.31
N ASN A 535 36.33 24.51 14.36
CA ASN A 535 35.69 24.42 15.68
C ASN A 535 34.41 23.56 15.68
N ASP A 536 34.37 22.50 14.87
CA ASP A 536 33.23 21.58 14.77
C ASP A 536 33.21 20.48 15.86
N GLY A 537 34.31 20.28 16.58
CA GLY A 537 34.51 19.26 17.62
C GLY A 537 35.43 18.11 17.20
N VAL A 538 35.82 18.02 15.94
CA VAL A 538 36.74 17.02 15.38
C VAL A 538 38.11 17.66 15.18
N ASN A 539 39.17 16.88 15.42
CA ASN A 539 40.53 17.41 15.33
C ASN A 539 41.10 17.26 13.91
N ASP A 540 41.90 18.25 13.49
CA ASP A 540 42.58 18.41 12.18
C ASP A 540 43.30 17.15 11.64
N LEU A 541 43.53 16.14 12.49
CA LEU A 541 44.22 14.90 12.13
C LEU A 541 43.28 13.81 11.57
N ILE A 542 41.98 13.88 11.91
CA ILE A 542 40.97 12.88 11.53
C ILE A 542 39.73 13.48 10.86
N ASP A 543 39.59 14.80 10.89
CA ASP A 543 38.63 15.56 10.09
C ASP A 543 38.86 15.32 8.58
N ILE A 544 37.77 15.02 7.86
CA ILE A 544 37.67 14.78 6.41
C ILE A 544 37.04 15.98 5.69
N CYS A 545 36.36 16.87 6.42
CA CYS A 545 35.51 17.93 5.92
C CYS A 545 35.94 19.29 6.50
N ASP A 546 37.17 19.75 6.16
CA ASP A 546 37.92 20.95 6.61
C ASP A 546 37.17 22.32 6.80
N LEU A 547 35.87 22.41 6.53
CA LEU A 547 35.00 23.59 6.59
C LEU A 547 33.53 23.23 6.96
N THR A 548 33.29 22.53 8.07
CA THR A 548 31.94 22.33 8.63
C THR A 548 31.22 23.67 8.85
N PRO A 549 29.94 23.80 8.44
CA PRO A 549 29.12 24.97 8.77
C PRO A 549 28.98 25.16 10.29
N SER A 550 29.36 26.33 10.80
CA SER A 550 29.39 26.65 12.24
C SER A 550 28.03 26.62 12.96
N ASP A 551 26.94 26.43 12.23
CA ASP A 551 25.57 26.27 12.69
C ASP A 551 25.06 24.82 12.63
N GLU A 552 25.85 23.89 12.12
CA GLU A 552 25.61 22.45 12.12
C GLU A 552 26.56 21.72 13.09
N ILE A 553 26.28 20.44 13.36
CA ILE A 553 27.10 19.59 14.25
C ILE A 553 27.76 18.52 13.38
N ALA A 554 29.09 18.44 13.40
CA ALA A 554 29.83 17.40 12.73
C ALA A 554 29.69 16.03 13.42
N ASP A 555 29.95 14.97 12.66
CA ASP A 555 30.05 13.61 13.17
C ASP A 555 31.47 13.27 13.67
N LEU A 556 31.86 11.99 13.69
CA LEU A 556 33.19 11.55 14.14
C LEU A 556 34.28 11.69 13.07
N GLU A 557 33.91 11.99 11.82
CA GLU A 557 34.80 12.18 10.68
C GLU A 557 34.90 13.67 10.26
N GLY A 558 34.29 14.58 11.04
CA GLY A 558 34.34 16.03 10.81
C GLY A 558 33.29 16.54 9.82
N CYS A 559 32.36 15.70 9.39
CA CYS A 559 31.40 16.08 8.35
C CYS A 559 30.01 16.35 8.95
N SER A 560 29.41 17.49 8.60
CA SER A 560 28.06 17.87 9.00
C SER A 560 26.96 17.21 8.15
N PRO A 561 25.69 17.18 8.59
CA PRO A 561 24.60 16.64 7.81
C PRO A 561 24.44 17.25 6.40
N SER A 562 24.76 18.53 6.18
CA SER A 562 24.69 19.12 4.83
C SER A 562 25.86 18.76 3.91
N GLN A 563 26.93 18.17 4.46
CA GLN A 563 28.12 17.73 3.73
C GLN A 563 28.15 16.22 3.46
N ARG A 564 27.27 15.45 4.12
CA ARG A 564 27.18 13.99 3.99
C ARG A 564 25.97 13.59 3.18
N ASP A 565 26.11 12.47 2.47
CA ASP A 565 25.07 11.73 1.76
C ASP A 565 25.30 10.27 2.18
N SER A 566 24.64 9.88 3.27
CA SER A 566 24.98 8.67 4.02
C SER A 566 24.49 7.36 3.36
N ASP A 567 23.60 7.43 2.37
CA ASP A 567 23.15 6.26 1.58
C ASP A 567 23.47 6.32 0.07
N ASN A 568 23.97 7.45 -0.41
CA ASN A 568 24.41 7.73 -1.79
C ASN A 568 23.27 7.82 -2.81
N ASP A 569 22.10 8.34 -2.43
CA ASP A 569 21.02 8.68 -3.36
C ASP A 569 21.17 10.06 -4.04
N GLY A 570 22.04 10.92 -3.52
CA GLY A 570 22.34 12.25 -4.03
C GLY A 570 21.70 13.40 -3.26
N ARG A 571 20.88 13.12 -2.23
CA ARG A 571 20.41 14.10 -1.24
C ARG A 571 21.37 14.10 -0.04
N ASN A 572 21.52 15.24 0.62
CA ASN A 572 22.38 15.33 1.82
C ASN A 572 21.56 15.10 3.09
N ASP A 573 22.17 14.53 4.13
CA ASP A 573 21.50 14.13 5.37
C ASP A 573 20.73 15.28 6.07
N ALA A 574 21.09 16.54 5.80
CA ALA A 574 20.39 17.73 6.33
C ALA A 574 19.03 18.00 5.67
N LEU A 575 18.84 17.57 4.41
CA LEU A 575 17.64 17.81 3.61
C LEU A 575 16.86 16.53 3.34
N ASP A 576 17.50 15.38 3.51
CA ASP A 576 16.96 14.04 3.37
C ASP A 576 16.00 13.68 4.54
N GLU A 577 14.82 13.16 4.20
CA GLU A 577 13.83 12.68 5.17
C GLU A 577 14.04 11.22 5.62
N CYS A 578 14.92 10.48 4.93
CA CYS A 578 15.37 9.12 5.21
C CYS A 578 16.90 8.92 5.05
N PRO A 579 17.80 9.69 5.73
CA PRO A 579 19.25 9.79 5.46
C PRO A 579 20.12 8.52 5.40
N PHE A 580 19.56 7.34 5.65
CA PHE A 580 20.28 6.07 5.71
C PHE A 580 19.61 4.99 4.84
N SER A 581 18.77 5.36 3.88
CA SER A 581 17.95 4.45 3.07
C SER A 581 17.45 5.06 1.76
N PHE A 582 18.33 4.99 0.75
CA PHE A 582 18.19 5.45 -0.64
C PHE A 582 16.76 5.67 -1.12
N GLY A 583 16.47 6.87 -1.62
CA GLY A 583 15.14 7.25 -2.09
C GLY A 583 15.06 8.26 -3.23
N SER A 584 14.23 7.98 -4.23
CA SER A 584 14.03 8.93 -5.34
C SER A 584 13.14 10.13 -5.02
N ILE A 585 12.46 10.16 -3.86
CA ILE A 585 11.56 11.24 -3.46
C ILE A 585 11.88 11.70 -2.04
N ARG A 586 12.40 12.93 -1.92
CA ARG A 586 12.82 13.59 -0.68
C ARG A 586 13.84 12.79 0.15
N GLY A 587 14.59 11.94 -0.54
CA GLY A 587 15.58 10.99 0.00
C GLY A 587 14.96 9.70 0.56
N CYS A 588 13.63 9.56 0.49
CA CYS A 588 12.92 8.38 0.95
C CYS A 588 12.52 7.44 -0.18
N PRO A 589 12.54 6.11 0.06
CA PRO A 589 12.27 5.13 -0.98
C PRO A 589 10.79 5.16 -1.38
N THR A 590 10.54 5.14 -2.69
CA THR A 590 9.18 4.92 -3.19
C THR A 590 8.69 3.51 -2.86
N MET A 591 7.43 3.40 -2.43
CA MET A 591 6.83 2.16 -1.93
C MET A 591 5.46 1.93 -2.58
N SER A 592 5.12 0.68 -2.86
CA SER A 592 3.78 0.29 -3.30
C SER A 592 3.25 -0.93 -2.56
N VAL A 593 1.94 -0.92 -2.32
CA VAL A 593 1.16 -2.07 -1.83
C VAL A 593 0.13 -2.43 -2.89
N GLU A 594 0.35 -3.56 -3.55
CA GLU A 594 -0.63 -4.18 -4.43
C GLU A 594 -1.30 -5.33 -3.68
N ILE A 595 -2.63 -5.43 -3.82
CA ILE A 595 -3.43 -6.49 -3.21
C ILE A 595 -4.37 -7.04 -4.29
N ASP A 596 -4.27 -8.34 -4.53
CA ASP A 596 -5.20 -9.13 -5.34
C ASP A 596 -5.94 -10.10 -4.41
N VAL A 597 -7.24 -9.92 -4.17
CA VAL A 597 -7.99 -10.89 -3.36
C VAL A 597 -8.24 -12.16 -4.19
N THR A 598 -7.50 -13.23 -3.86
CA THR A 598 -7.53 -14.51 -4.60
C THR A 598 -8.71 -15.39 -4.20
N HIS A 599 -9.20 -15.24 -2.98
CA HIS A 599 -10.32 -15.97 -2.41
C HIS A 599 -11.02 -15.07 -1.37
N TRP A 600 -12.26 -14.70 -1.66
CA TRP A 600 -13.16 -14.08 -0.69
C TRP A 600 -13.80 -15.19 0.16
N PRO A 601 -14.02 -14.97 1.47
CA PRO A 601 -14.62 -15.96 2.35
C PRO A 601 -16.11 -16.16 1.99
N ASN A 602 -16.55 -17.41 1.89
CA ASN A 602 -17.92 -17.78 1.46
C ASN A 602 -18.74 -18.47 2.56
N SER A 603 -18.12 -18.75 3.70
CA SER A 603 -18.75 -19.22 4.94
C SER A 603 -17.94 -18.74 6.16
N TYR A 604 -18.55 -18.79 7.33
CA TYR A 604 -17.97 -18.41 8.63
C TYR A 604 -16.66 -19.10 9.03
N ASP A 605 -16.33 -20.22 8.38
CA ASP A 605 -15.17 -21.06 8.62
C ASP A 605 -14.18 -21.05 7.44
N ASP A 606 -14.51 -20.31 6.38
CA ASP A 606 -13.72 -20.20 5.14
C ASP A 606 -12.72 -19.05 5.26
N SER A 607 -11.44 -19.36 5.47
CA SER A 607 -10.38 -18.35 5.58
C SER A 607 -10.26 -17.54 4.27
N ALA A 608 -10.21 -16.21 4.36
CA ALA A 608 -9.98 -15.34 3.22
C ALA A 608 -8.52 -15.43 2.76
N ILE A 609 -8.25 -15.35 1.46
CA ILE A 609 -6.88 -15.38 0.93
C ILE A 609 -6.68 -14.23 -0.04
N MET A 610 -5.86 -13.26 0.37
CA MET A 610 -5.36 -12.23 -0.53
C MET A 610 -3.91 -12.50 -0.89
N ARG A 611 -3.52 -12.13 -2.11
CA ARG A 611 -2.13 -12.01 -2.50
C ARG A 611 -1.71 -10.57 -2.30
N VAL A 612 -0.65 -10.38 -1.53
CA VAL A 612 -0.06 -9.07 -1.29
C VAL A 612 1.30 -9.03 -1.99
N ASN A 613 1.48 -8.02 -2.84
CA ASN A 613 2.75 -7.73 -3.49
C ASN A 613 3.25 -6.36 -2.99
N PHE A 614 4.41 -6.37 -2.32
CA PHE A 614 5.10 -5.18 -1.89
C PHE A 614 6.28 -4.89 -2.80
N SER A 615 6.37 -3.65 -3.27
CA SER A 615 7.61 -3.10 -3.80
C SER A 615 8.14 -2.00 -2.88
N CYS A 616 9.46 -2.01 -2.66
CA CYS A 616 10.19 -0.84 -2.19
C CYS A 616 11.35 -0.55 -3.14
N GLU A 617 11.57 0.72 -3.42
CA GLU A 617 12.71 1.20 -4.18
C GLU A 617 14.03 0.67 -3.61
N SER A 618 14.97 0.35 -4.51
CA SER A 618 16.25 -0.30 -4.20
C SER A 618 16.16 -1.59 -3.35
N ASN A 619 14.96 -2.16 -3.19
CA ASN A 619 14.63 -3.23 -2.23
C ASN A 619 14.95 -2.83 -0.78
N CYS A 620 14.55 -1.62 -0.37
CA CYS A 620 14.66 -1.15 1.00
C CYS A 620 14.07 -2.15 2.00
N LEU A 621 14.53 -2.10 3.24
CA LEU A 621 13.91 -2.81 4.34
C LEU A 621 12.79 -1.96 4.95
N PHE A 622 11.57 -2.48 4.93
CA PHE A 622 10.39 -1.84 5.52
C PHE A 622 9.81 -2.67 6.66
N THR A 623 9.02 -2.02 7.52
CA THR A 623 8.14 -2.70 8.46
C THR A 623 6.80 -2.90 7.79
N THR A 624 6.38 -4.14 7.59
CA THR A 624 4.99 -4.41 7.23
C THR A 624 4.14 -4.41 8.49
N ILE A 625 3.01 -3.72 8.45
CA ILE A 625 1.92 -3.86 9.41
C ILE A 625 0.78 -4.58 8.68
N ILE A 626 0.42 -5.75 9.18
CA ILE A 626 -0.65 -6.60 8.64
C ILE A 626 -1.61 -6.85 9.80
N LEU A 627 -2.84 -6.33 9.75
CA LEU A 627 -3.84 -6.61 10.79
C LEU A 627 -3.36 -6.19 12.20
N SER A 628 -2.62 -5.08 12.29
CA SER A 628 -1.88 -4.63 13.48
C SER A 628 -0.65 -5.47 13.90
N GLU A 629 -0.38 -6.63 13.30
CA GLU A 629 0.87 -7.36 13.49
C GLU A 629 2.03 -6.69 12.74
N LYS A 630 3.17 -6.48 13.42
CA LYS A 630 4.37 -5.87 12.82
C LYS A 630 5.39 -6.94 12.42
N LEU A 631 5.76 -6.94 11.14
CA LEU A 631 6.87 -7.70 10.56
C LEU A 631 7.98 -6.73 10.16
N GLU A 632 9.01 -6.61 10.99
CA GLU A 632 10.15 -5.74 10.71
C GLU A 632 11.07 -6.31 9.63
N ASN A 633 11.87 -5.44 9.00
CA ASN A 633 12.97 -5.79 8.10
C ASN A 633 12.57 -6.70 6.92
N GLN A 634 11.41 -6.44 6.30
CA GLN A 634 10.98 -7.10 5.07
C GLN A 634 11.54 -6.38 3.83
N SER A 635 11.89 -7.13 2.79
CA SER A 635 12.21 -6.60 1.46
C SER A 635 11.01 -6.77 0.51
N SER A 636 11.10 -6.25 -0.71
CA SER A 636 10.15 -6.52 -1.81
C SER A 636 9.76 -8.00 -1.85
N ARG A 637 8.45 -8.30 -1.80
CA ARG A 637 7.94 -9.64 -1.54
C ARG A 637 6.50 -9.81 -2.01
N GLU A 638 6.24 -10.95 -2.62
CA GLU A 638 4.90 -11.49 -2.89
C GLU A 638 4.63 -12.60 -1.86
N PHE A 639 3.45 -12.60 -1.24
CA PHE A 639 2.94 -13.75 -0.49
C PHE A 639 1.41 -13.76 -0.46
N ASP A 640 0.85 -14.95 -0.30
CA ASP A 640 -0.56 -15.12 -0.01
C ASP A 640 -0.74 -14.97 1.51
N LEU A 641 -1.52 -13.97 1.93
CA LEU A 641 -1.98 -13.77 3.29
C LEU A 641 -3.33 -14.48 3.44
N THR A 642 -3.34 -15.54 4.24
CA THR A 642 -4.57 -16.14 4.74
C THR A 642 -4.99 -15.38 5.99
N ILE A 643 -6.19 -14.82 5.96
CA ILE A 643 -6.85 -14.28 7.16
C ILE A 643 -7.76 -15.39 7.67
N GLU A 644 -7.58 -15.76 8.93
CA GLU A 644 -8.44 -16.77 9.57
C GLU A 644 -9.87 -16.24 9.71
N PRO A 645 -10.87 -17.13 9.90
CA PRO A 645 -12.25 -16.68 9.92
C PRO A 645 -12.55 -15.74 11.08
N HIS A 646 -13.22 -14.64 10.77
CA HIS A 646 -13.69 -13.63 11.72
C HIS A 646 -15.23 -13.63 11.75
N GLU A 647 -15.81 -12.75 12.56
CA GLU A 647 -17.25 -12.54 12.64
C GLU A 647 -17.54 -11.09 12.22
N GLY A 648 -18.37 -10.90 11.19
CA GLY A 648 -18.69 -9.58 10.63
C GLY A 648 -17.56 -8.93 9.82
N GLU A 649 -17.46 -7.59 9.93
CA GLU A 649 -16.46 -6.75 9.25
C GLU A 649 -15.06 -6.93 9.82
N PHE A 650 -14.10 -7.11 8.92
CA PHE A 650 -12.69 -7.21 9.27
C PHE A 650 -11.83 -6.38 8.31
N ASP A 651 -11.40 -5.21 8.79
CA ASP A 651 -10.51 -4.32 8.07
C ASP A 651 -9.09 -4.87 7.99
N ALA A 652 -8.74 -5.45 6.84
CA ALA A 652 -7.37 -5.79 6.54
C ALA A 652 -6.60 -4.56 6.08
N VAL A 653 -6.13 -3.76 7.04
CA VAL A 653 -5.14 -2.72 6.77
C VAL A 653 -3.78 -3.38 6.58
N ILE A 654 -3.22 -3.24 5.38
CA ILE A 654 -1.84 -3.57 5.08
C ILE A 654 -1.07 -2.29 4.80
N ARG A 655 -0.14 -1.98 5.71
CA ARG A 655 0.77 -0.84 5.59
C ARG A 655 2.21 -1.33 5.47
N ILE A 656 3.01 -0.66 4.66
CA ILE A 656 4.46 -0.72 4.73
C ILE A 656 4.98 0.65 5.19
N GLU A 657 5.80 0.64 6.22
CA GLU A 657 6.42 1.83 6.83
C GLU A 657 7.94 1.77 6.65
N HIS A 658 8.53 2.87 6.20
CA HIS A 658 9.97 3.07 6.18
C HIS A 658 10.27 4.53 6.58
N LEU A 659 10.71 4.72 7.84
CA LEU A 659 10.99 6.03 8.44
C LEU A 659 9.80 7.00 8.32
N SER A 660 9.92 8.08 7.54
CA SER A 660 8.85 9.05 7.27
C SER A 660 7.92 8.63 6.13
N SER A 661 8.37 7.75 5.24
CA SER A 661 7.58 7.22 4.13
C SER A 661 6.75 6.01 4.53
N TRP A 662 5.63 5.86 3.84
CA TRP A 662 4.74 4.72 3.98
C TRP A 662 3.89 4.55 2.72
N ALA A 663 3.41 3.32 2.50
CA ALA A 663 2.31 3.04 1.60
C ALA A 663 1.31 2.17 2.36
N GLU A 664 0.02 2.41 2.16
CA GLU A 664 -1.06 1.69 2.84
C GLU A 664 -2.13 1.29 1.83
N LYS A 665 -2.69 0.10 2.02
CA LYS A 665 -3.90 -0.32 1.33
C LYS A 665 -4.76 -1.10 2.31
N GLN A 666 -6.01 -0.67 2.45
CA GLN A 666 -7.04 -1.35 3.22
C GLN A 666 -7.87 -2.21 2.27
N VAL A 667 -8.27 -3.40 2.74
CA VAL A 667 -9.29 -4.22 2.13
C VAL A 667 -10.21 -4.72 3.25
N THR A 668 -11.48 -4.35 3.20
CA THR A 668 -12.49 -4.84 4.14
C THR A 668 -12.92 -6.24 3.74
N PHE A 669 -12.85 -7.18 4.68
CA PHE A 669 -13.42 -8.51 4.51
C PHE A 669 -14.71 -8.62 5.30
N HIS A 670 -15.62 -9.46 4.81
CA HIS A 670 -16.87 -9.79 5.49
C HIS A 670 -16.95 -11.30 5.61
N TRP A 671 -16.97 -11.82 6.84
CA TRP A 671 -17.29 -13.22 7.06
C TRP A 671 -18.80 -13.40 7.27
N PRO A 672 -19.43 -14.39 6.61
CA PRO A 672 -20.76 -14.84 6.99
C PRO A 672 -20.78 -15.35 8.43
N GLU A 673 -21.90 -15.20 9.13
CA GLU A 673 -22.05 -15.69 10.50
C GLU A 673 -22.08 -17.23 10.60
N PRO A 674 -21.74 -17.80 11.78
CA PRO A 674 -21.76 -19.24 12.00
C PRO A 674 -23.14 -19.89 11.79
N PRO A 675 -23.23 -21.02 11.05
CA PRO A 675 -24.45 -21.80 10.94
C PRO A 675 -24.76 -22.44 12.29
N ILE A 676 -25.90 -22.03 12.84
CA ILE A 676 -26.49 -22.55 14.07
C ILE A 676 -26.70 -24.06 13.90
N GLN A 677 -26.11 -24.87 14.81
CA GLN A 677 -26.26 -26.34 14.82
C GLN A 677 -27.65 -26.71 15.36
N VAL A 678 -28.35 -27.69 14.76
CA VAL A 678 -29.75 -28.04 15.05
C VAL A 678 -29.92 -29.57 15.12
N GLU A 679 -29.65 -30.17 16.27
CA GLU A 679 -29.70 -31.64 16.45
C GLU A 679 -31.08 -32.26 16.07
N GLU A 680 -31.14 -33.13 15.06
CA GLU A 680 -32.38 -33.83 14.65
C GLU A 680 -32.58 -35.18 15.39
N PRO A 681 -33.70 -35.37 16.14
CA PRO A 681 -33.96 -36.62 16.87
C PRO A 681 -34.64 -37.71 16.01
N GLY A 682 -34.07 -38.92 16.04
CA GLY A 682 -34.59 -40.10 15.31
C GLY A 682 -35.91 -40.68 15.84
N ASP A 683 -36.86 -40.91 14.93
CA ASP A 683 -38.21 -41.43 15.20
C ASP A 683 -38.24 -42.91 15.64
N THR A 684 -38.68 -43.18 16.89
CA THR A 684 -39.28 -44.47 17.26
C THR A 684 -40.52 -44.35 18.13
N ILE A 685 -41.67 -44.53 17.47
CA ILE A 685 -42.91 -45.20 17.91
C ILE A 685 -42.89 -45.82 19.32
N ASP A 686 -43.88 -45.42 20.13
CA ASP A 686 -44.31 -46.06 21.39
C ASP A 686 -44.25 -47.61 21.38
N ASP A 687 -43.63 -48.19 22.41
CA ASP A 687 -44.35 -49.23 23.17
C ASP A 687 -44.10 -49.09 24.67
N ASN A 688 -45.13 -49.39 25.46
CA ASN A 688 -45.35 -48.78 26.76
C ASN A 688 -44.97 -49.70 27.93
N THR A 689 -44.79 -49.11 29.11
CA THR A 689 -44.73 -49.76 30.45
C THR A 689 -43.49 -50.57 30.86
N SER A 690 -42.58 -49.85 31.53
CA SER A 690 -42.11 -50.10 32.92
C SER A 690 -41.36 -51.37 33.34
N SER A 691 -40.32 -51.09 34.15
CA SER A 691 -39.84 -51.81 35.35
C SER A 691 -38.61 -52.73 35.24
N ASP A 692 -37.57 -52.27 35.95
CA ASP A 692 -36.74 -53.03 36.89
C ASP A 692 -35.73 -54.09 36.41
N SER A 693 -34.48 -53.62 36.32
CA SER A 693 -33.39 -54.00 37.26
C SER A 693 -32.41 -55.14 36.92
N LEU A 694 -31.18 -54.93 37.43
CA LEU A 694 -30.02 -55.82 37.58
C LEU A 694 -29.19 -56.05 36.29
N ASP A 695 -27.89 -55.75 36.16
CA ASP A 695 -26.69 -55.61 37.04
C ASP A 695 -25.63 -56.70 36.73
N ASP A 696 -24.36 -56.27 36.74
CA ASP A 696 -23.07 -56.99 36.68
C ASP A 696 -22.68 -57.84 35.43
N GLY A 697 -21.43 -57.68 34.94
CA GLY A 697 -20.93 -58.48 33.79
C GLY A 697 -19.55 -58.18 33.15
N ASN A 698 -18.56 -57.73 33.91
CA ASN A 698 -17.18 -57.43 33.47
C ASN A 698 -16.43 -58.61 32.77
N GLU A 699 -15.58 -58.35 31.75
CA GLU A 699 -14.13 -58.71 31.69
C GLU A 699 -13.44 -58.76 30.28
N ASN A 700 -12.55 -57.78 30.04
CA ASN A 700 -11.09 -57.93 29.75
C ASN A 700 -10.45 -58.26 28.36
N THR A 701 -9.37 -57.50 28.08
CA THR A 701 -8.02 -57.90 27.51
C THR A 701 -7.80 -58.04 25.98
N ILE A 702 -6.63 -57.73 25.36
CA ILE A 702 -5.39 -56.95 25.69
C ILE A 702 -4.53 -56.69 24.40
N GLU A 703 -3.68 -55.64 24.40
CA GLU A 703 -2.41 -55.37 23.67
C GLU A 703 -2.19 -55.62 22.14
N THR A 704 -2.06 -54.48 21.43
CA THR A 704 -0.90 -53.95 20.65
C THR A 704 0.02 -54.77 19.71
N GLU A 705 0.34 -54.06 18.60
CA GLU A 705 1.48 -54.16 17.67
C GLU A 705 1.58 -55.28 16.60
N SER A 706 1.97 -54.87 15.37
CA SER A 706 3.13 -55.39 14.59
C SER A 706 2.96 -55.76 13.08
N TRP A 707 3.57 -54.92 12.21
CA TRP A 707 4.43 -55.26 11.03
C TRP A 707 3.90 -55.57 9.59
N GLN A 708 4.46 -54.77 8.66
CA GLN A 708 5.11 -55.13 7.36
C GLN A 708 4.37 -55.33 6.00
N SER A 709 5.20 -55.22 4.96
CA SER A 709 4.94 -55.04 3.52
C SER A 709 4.94 -56.33 2.67
N SER A 710 4.44 -56.25 1.42
CA SER A 710 5.22 -56.55 0.18
C SER A 710 4.38 -57.05 -1.02
N THR A 711 4.48 -56.34 -2.16
CA THR A 711 4.62 -56.81 -3.58
C THR A 711 3.83 -58.01 -4.18
N THR A 712 3.35 -57.77 -5.42
CA THR A 712 3.27 -58.72 -6.57
C THR A 712 2.15 -59.78 -6.64
N VAL A 713 1.09 -59.43 -7.37
CA VAL A 713 0.38 -60.23 -8.42
C VAL A 713 -0.29 -59.19 -9.32
N ASP A 714 0.29 -58.64 -10.39
CA ASP A 714 0.83 -59.22 -11.63
C ASP A 714 -0.13 -60.21 -12.32
N TYR A 715 -0.39 -59.97 -13.62
CA TYR A 715 -1.43 -60.56 -14.51
C TYR A 715 -2.83 -59.92 -14.53
N LEU A 716 -3.28 -59.64 -15.77
CA LEU A 716 -4.58 -59.09 -16.18
C LEU A 716 -4.75 -57.58 -15.86
N LEU A 717 -4.45 -56.62 -16.76
CA LEU A 717 -4.90 -56.62 -18.15
C LEU A 717 -3.98 -55.83 -19.12
N SER A 718 -2.70 -56.19 -19.22
CA SER A 718 -1.79 -55.72 -20.30
C SER A 718 -2.10 -56.36 -21.67
N ILE A 719 -3.37 -56.34 -22.11
CA ILE A 719 -3.84 -56.91 -23.39
C ILE A 719 -4.80 -55.92 -24.06
N LEU A 720 -4.23 -54.88 -24.68
CA LEU A 720 -4.40 -54.53 -26.10
C LEU A 720 -3.93 -53.09 -26.38
N ILE A 721 -2.67 -53.00 -26.82
CA ILE A 721 -2.19 -51.87 -27.63
C ILE A 721 -2.90 -51.94 -29.01
N ILE A 722 -2.74 -50.87 -29.80
CA ILE A 722 -2.73 -50.77 -31.27
C ILE A 722 -4.00 -50.09 -31.88
N ILE A 723 -3.73 -49.10 -32.77
CA ILE A 723 -4.63 -48.39 -33.72
C ILE A 723 -5.56 -47.32 -33.10
N GLY A 724 -5.66 -46.06 -33.58
CA GLY A 724 -4.87 -45.34 -34.59
C GLY A 724 -5.66 -44.25 -35.37
N ILE A 725 -5.10 -43.03 -35.43
CA ILE A 725 -5.02 -42.15 -36.62
C ILE A 725 -6.34 -41.67 -37.33
N THR A 726 -6.72 -40.40 -37.04
CA THR A 726 -7.11 -39.28 -37.97
C THR A 726 -8.45 -39.14 -38.76
N LEU A 727 -8.96 -37.87 -38.77
CA LEU A 727 -9.43 -37.00 -39.91
C LEU A 727 -10.90 -36.96 -40.45
N THR A 728 -11.52 -35.76 -40.29
CA THR A 728 -12.30 -34.90 -41.25
C THR A 728 -13.77 -35.12 -41.74
N ILE A 729 -14.57 -34.04 -41.53
CA ILE A 729 -15.55 -33.34 -42.43
C ILE A 729 -16.95 -33.95 -42.75
N GLY A 730 -18.03 -33.19 -42.43
CA GLY A 730 -19.04 -32.80 -43.46
C GLY A 730 -20.57 -32.93 -43.22
N SER A 731 -21.23 -31.80 -42.92
CA SER A 731 -22.55 -31.35 -43.45
C SER A 731 -23.93 -31.67 -42.77
N ILE A 732 -24.45 -30.63 -42.08
CA ILE A 732 -25.84 -30.07 -42.01
C ILE A 732 -27.10 -30.92 -42.40
N LEU A 733 -28.05 -31.14 -41.45
CA LEU A 733 -29.44 -30.56 -41.42
C LEU A 733 -30.45 -31.23 -40.43
N ARG A 734 -30.74 -30.50 -39.34
CA ARG A 734 -32.05 -30.21 -38.67
C ARG A 734 -33.08 -31.31 -38.22
N ASN A 735 -33.41 -31.22 -36.91
CA ASN A 735 -34.69 -31.49 -36.20
C ASN A 735 -35.24 -32.94 -36.14
N SER A 736 -35.60 -33.54 -34.98
CA SER A 736 -35.98 -33.01 -33.64
C SER A 736 -36.44 -34.13 -32.68
N ARG A 737 -36.24 -33.94 -31.35
CA ARG A 737 -36.93 -34.62 -30.19
C ARG A 737 -36.71 -36.15 -30.04
N THR A 738 -36.52 -36.75 -28.85
CA THR A 738 -36.53 -36.32 -27.43
C THR A 738 -35.95 -37.44 -26.52
N GLY A 739 -35.36 -37.10 -25.37
CA GLY A 739 -35.42 -37.93 -24.14
C GLY A 739 -34.14 -38.62 -23.65
N SER A 740 -33.84 -38.45 -22.35
CA SER A 740 -32.77 -39.07 -21.53
C SER A 740 -31.31 -38.83 -21.99
N GLY A 741 -30.33 -38.59 -21.13
CA GLY A 741 -30.35 -38.48 -19.66
C GLY A 741 -29.12 -39.19 -19.08
N LEU A 742 -28.03 -38.45 -18.86
CA LEU A 742 -26.85 -38.92 -18.13
C LEU A 742 -26.01 -37.73 -17.65
N SER A 743 -25.48 -37.87 -16.44
CA SER A 743 -24.76 -36.83 -15.68
C SER A 743 -23.61 -36.18 -16.45
N GLN A 744 -23.52 -34.86 -16.34
CA GLN A 744 -22.31 -34.11 -16.63
C GLN A 744 -21.87 -33.43 -15.32
N LYS A 745 -20.74 -33.88 -14.78
CA LYS A 745 -20.07 -33.28 -13.62
C LYS A 745 -19.61 -31.89 -14.04
N LEU A 746 -20.27 -30.84 -13.54
CA LEU A 746 -19.84 -29.46 -13.78
C LEU A 746 -18.64 -29.16 -12.89
N MET A 747 -17.54 -28.76 -13.52
CA MET A 747 -16.43 -28.10 -12.84
C MET A 747 -16.80 -26.62 -12.77
N TRP A 748 -16.79 -26.04 -11.58
CA TRP A 748 -16.87 -24.60 -11.43
C TRP A 748 -15.61 -23.99 -12.04
N GLN A 749 -15.78 -23.06 -12.99
CA GLN A 749 -14.71 -22.25 -13.54
C GLN A 749 -15.04 -20.80 -13.25
N ASP A 750 -14.08 -20.11 -12.63
CA ASP A 750 -13.78 -18.69 -12.80
C ASP A 750 -14.96 -17.69 -12.75
N PRO A 751 -15.19 -17.01 -11.60
CA PRO A 751 -16.24 -16.02 -11.43
C PRO A 751 -16.16 -14.83 -12.40
N THR A 752 -14.98 -14.52 -12.95
CA THR A 752 -14.77 -13.38 -13.86
C THR A 752 -15.53 -13.48 -15.19
N THR A 753 -16.19 -14.62 -15.44
CA THR A 753 -16.86 -14.92 -16.72
C THR A 753 -18.38 -15.11 -16.65
N ILE A 754 -18.99 -15.04 -15.46
CA ILE A 754 -20.45 -15.18 -15.28
C ILE A 754 -21.09 -13.81 -15.09
N SER A 755 -22.02 -13.44 -15.97
CA SER A 755 -22.77 -12.19 -15.77
C SER A 755 -23.62 -12.27 -14.50
N THR A 756 -23.69 -11.19 -13.71
CA THR A 756 -24.56 -11.08 -12.51
C THR A 756 -26.03 -11.43 -12.82
N ARG A 757 -26.47 -11.12 -14.04
CA ARG A 757 -27.78 -11.48 -14.60
C ARG A 757 -28.03 -12.98 -14.75
N GLU A 758 -26.97 -13.78 -14.81
CA GLU A 758 -27.01 -15.25 -14.84
C GLU A 758 -27.18 -15.80 -13.41
N VAL A 759 -26.53 -15.19 -12.41
CA VAL A 759 -26.65 -15.50 -10.97
C VAL A 759 -28.07 -15.23 -10.48
N GLU A 760 -28.59 -14.01 -10.69
CA GLU A 760 -29.99 -13.66 -10.39
C GLU A 760 -31.00 -14.65 -11.02
N ARG A 761 -30.70 -15.13 -12.23
CA ARG A 761 -31.59 -15.98 -13.01
C ARG A 761 -31.64 -17.40 -12.47
N GLU A 762 -30.59 -17.90 -11.83
CA GLU A 762 -30.62 -19.22 -11.20
C GLU A 762 -31.18 -19.14 -9.76
N LEU A 763 -30.86 -18.09 -8.98
CA LEU A 763 -31.48 -17.81 -7.68
C LEU A 763 -33.01 -17.71 -7.79
N ARG A 764 -33.53 -16.95 -8.76
CA ARG A 764 -34.99 -16.82 -9.01
C ARG A 764 -35.67 -18.08 -9.55
N LYS A 765 -34.94 -19.15 -9.91
CA LYS A 765 -35.51 -20.38 -10.50
C LYS A 765 -35.59 -21.56 -9.53
N ASN A 766 -34.71 -21.63 -8.54
CA ASN A 766 -34.64 -22.74 -7.60
C ASN A 766 -34.40 -22.21 -6.17
N PRO A 767 -35.43 -21.72 -5.48
CA PRO A 767 -35.31 -21.20 -4.10
C PRO A 767 -35.00 -22.28 -3.02
N ASN A 768 -34.81 -23.54 -3.42
CA ASN A 768 -34.55 -24.67 -2.52
C ASN A 768 -33.32 -25.47 -2.99
N LEU A 769 -32.20 -24.80 -3.27
CA LEU A 769 -30.91 -25.43 -3.60
C LEU A 769 -29.88 -25.29 -2.47
N ILE A 770 -30.32 -25.62 -1.26
CA ILE A 770 -29.43 -26.10 -0.20
C ILE A 770 -29.82 -27.57 0.03
N PRO A 771 -28.88 -28.54 -0.02
CA PRO A 771 -29.17 -29.91 0.36
C PRO A 771 -29.34 -30.01 1.87
N ASN A 772 -30.49 -30.52 2.33
CA ASN A 772 -30.69 -30.95 3.71
C ASN A 772 -29.81 -32.18 4.06
N ASP A 773 -29.73 -32.47 5.36
CA ASP A 773 -28.82 -33.40 6.06
C ASP A 773 -27.45 -32.71 6.31
N ILE A 774 -27.00 -32.49 7.55
CA ILE A 774 -26.90 -33.46 8.66
C ILE A 774 -27.02 -32.76 10.03
N ASP A 775 -27.67 -33.44 10.98
CA ASP A 775 -27.39 -33.35 12.42
C ASP A 775 -27.87 -34.69 13.07
N SER A 776 -27.33 -35.25 14.15
CA SER A 776 -26.15 -34.91 14.98
C SER A 776 -25.50 -36.18 15.58
N GLU A 777 -24.30 -36.04 16.18
CA GLU A 777 -24.01 -36.42 17.59
C GLU A 777 -22.51 -36.23 17.88
N LEU A 778 -22.19 -35.47 18.93
CA LEU A 778 -20.82 -35.10 19.36
C LEU A 778 -20.12 -36.16 20.23
N THR A 779 -18.79 -36.05 20.42
CA THR A 779 -18.18 -35.60 21.72
C THR A 779 -16.64 -35.73 21.80
N ASP A 780 -16.04 -34.62 22.24
CA ASP A 780 -14.98 -34.45 23.26
C ASP A 780 -13.45 -34.66 23.08
N GLU A 781 -12.78 -33.64 23.65
CA GLU A 781 -11.42 -33.52 24.23
C GLU A 781 -10.16 -33.39 23.33
N PRO A 782 -9.18 -32.55 23.74
CA PRO A 782 -9.36 -31.20 24.28
C PRO A 782 -8.29 -30.17 23.81
N LYS A 783 -8.73 -28.98 23.38
CA LYS A 783 -8.22 -27.68 23.87
C LYS A 783 -8.89 -26.49 23.23
#